data_AF-A0A0D1YF66-F1
#
_entry.id   AF-A0A0D1YF66-F1
#
_cell.length_a   1.000
_cell.length_b   1.000
_cell.length_c   1.000
_cell.angle_alpha   90.00
_cell.angle_beta   90.00
_cell.angle_gamma   90.00
#
_symmetry.space_group_name_H-M   'P 1'
#
loop_
_entity.id
_entity.type
_entity.pdbx_description
1 polymer ?
#
loop_
_entity_poly.entity_id
_entity_poly.type
_entity_poly.pdbx_seq_one_letter_code
_entity_poly.pdbx_strand_id
1 'polypeptide(L)'
;MAPKQNKTPGAGNKRKRNSSTNPSTPASSTNTPNNAQGSRSNRPSNISRITREHRIDTFRQRLYPQVTTRRVIEVLLETNDGNVDAAYNQYMAARRAILANLGHPTATQVNASTSSDSDIETEEDAGEESDKQGENGETTAEQVQAQKETKKLLTETDIPFNANTEQERRDAAFTLREHVRESTLYTETLTRTEAILWNYLQEWDIATAQETFQNVNHVRRQLARIFDQMRTPLQRDVVHVKTAGTGSKPRKQAAVDPKEAETDANEEEEEVDDEATKAKRAADEELKRVSMAQDERLAEFINITGRPDWYSLLLTLQMHNWNLVGAVEHWYREGIPPYTGRPKRHTARLAADEGMRVGLNGKRMEKPSPEDCIPSNMEEVDDDQWRDEDDFFDPEEEGESDLSETPPPAATSQSNNERERDRKAGFALNTLTRLPHKGMPNPRRFVFEYIQNGTYRHNVFQHESFYFPERGEDENRPAKSKRQPRKPKDTPVPFDWNNGSHITKLTNWYRQNSIRVGGALRRGAHQTWSDAERQWLYDRMVELFQKTKLDHPKMSDDEIKKTMYVSDETKKAWEESYNNEFVGTQQPDGIRKARNAAALMTMRARDARICEEFKINPDKTYFARPRNRRNNERVGRREARTAENDPYGQYEFTAAEDLDLEGYMRTTTFIEQVNFEHDAQLSLNDQTHWFWGRVLGAITEFYSTHQTVQDQAVAMEFLNWVGVPEIDVMTMSEEEVLAAIRRIRDVAPLTTEDIEMEDDDEDEDEDNNTESPRKVPEGEPPSQAPQDDDEPPAKKQRLE
;
A
#
# COMPACT_ATOMS: atom_id res chain seq x y z
N MET A 1 -23.31 77.08 21.72
CA MET A 1 -22.44 77.34 20.56
C MET A 1 -23.04 76.63 19.35
N ALA A 2 -23.41 77.40 18.34
CA ALA A 2 -24.12 76.97 17.13
C ALA A 2 -23.17 76.33 16.08
N PRO A 3 -23.69 75.68 15.01
CA PRO A 3 -23.09 74.53 14.33
C PRO A 3 -22.37 74.89 13.02
N LYS A 4 -21.63 73.93 12.45
CA LYS A 4 -21.20 73.96 11.04
C LYS A 4 -21.63 72.71 10.30
N GLN A 5 -22.33 72.95 9.19
CA GLN A 5 -22.78 72.01 8.18
C GLN A 5 -21.80 71.95 6.98
N ASN A 6 -21.95 70.86 6.22
CA ASN A 6 -21.73 70.66 4.78
C ASN A 6 -20.32 70.39 4.22
N LYS A 7 -20.13 69.20 3.63
CA LYS A 7 -20.11 69.01 2.15
C LYS A 7 -19.99 67.54 1.72
N THR A 8 -20.93 67.09 0.89
CA THR A 8 -20.81 66.05 -0.16
C THR A 8 -20.03 66.59 -1.38
N PRO A 9 -19.37 65.76 -2.21
CA PRO A 9 -20.00 64.94 -3.29
C PRO A 9 -19.41 63.50 -3.34
N GLY A 10 -19.89 62.52 -4.10
CA GLY A 10 -20.63 62.54 -5.35
C GLY A 10 -21.16 61.14 -5.74
N ALA A 11 -21.91 61.16 -6.83
CA ALA A 11 -22.75 60.10 -7.36
C ALA A 11 -22.00 58.95 -8.05
N GLY A 12 -22.64 57.77 -8.13
CA GLY A 12 -22.21 56.70 -9.03
C GLY A 12 -23.01 55.39 -8.94
N ASN A 13 -24.05 55.28 -9.77
CA ASN A 13 -24.64 54.04 -10.32
C ASN A 13 -25.24 52.96 -9.38
N LYS A 14 -26.55 53.15 -9.11
CA LYS A 14 -27.49 52.05 -8.81
C LYS A 14 -27.84 51.28 -10.08
N ARG A 15 -27.36 50.04 -10.22
CA ARG A 15 -27.95 49.05 -11.14
C ARG A 15 -29.21 48.46 -10.51
N LYS A 16 -30.36 48.82 -11.08
CA LYS A 16 -31.65 48.12 -10.91
C LYS A 16 -31.50 46.70 -11.48
N ARG A 17 -31.70 45.67 -10.65
CA ARG A 17 -32.18 44.37 -11.13
C ARG A 17 -33.59 44.19 -10.58
N ASN A 18 -34.54 44.21 -11.50
CA ASN A 18 -35.95 44.01 -11.23
C ASN A 18 -36.19 42.59 -10.72
N SER A 19 -36.94 42.52 -9.64
CA SER A 19 -37.77 41.41 -9.21
C SER A 19 -38.84 41.10 -10.27
N SER A 20 -39.11 39.81 -10.49
CA SER A 20 -40.45 39.25 -10.76
C SER A 20 -40.28 37.86 -11.37
N THR A 21 -40.64 36.81 -10.62
CA THR A 21 -41.60 35.77 -11.02
C THR A 21 -41.46 34.55 -10.12
N ASN A 22 -42.52 34.30 -9.35
CA ASN A 22 -42.99 33.00 -8.86
C ASN A 22 -44.46 33.26 -8.44
N PRO A 23 -45.37 32.27 -8.38
CA PRO A 23 -45.29 30.88 -8.84
C PRO A 23 -46.49 30.49 -9.73
N SER A 24 -46.41 29.37 -10.43
CA SER A 24 -47.59 28.73 -11.04
C SER A 24 -47.66 27.27 -10.61
N THR A 25 -48.58 27.02 -9.68
CA THR A 25 -49.17 25.73 -9.34
C THR A 25 -49.76 25.05 -10.59
N PRO A 26 -49.58 23.73 -10.77
CA PRO A 26 -50.51 22.96 -11.56
C PRO A 26 -51.54 22.26 -10.67
N ALA A 27 -52.77 22.32 -11.16
CA ALA A 27 -53.98 21.83 -10.55
C ALA A 27 -54.01 20.30 -10.41
N SER A 28 -54.72 19.85 -9.37
CA SER A 28 -55.29 18.51 -9.26
C SER A 28 -56.23 18.24 -10.43
N SER A 29 -55.96 17.17 -11.19
CA SER A 29 -56.96 16.52 -12.04
C SER A 29 -57.23 15.12 -11.48
N THR A 30 -58.42 14.97 -10.92
CA THR A 30 -59.14 13.71 -10.76
C THR A 30 -59.25 12.99 -12.12
N ASN A 31 -58.76 11.76 -12.20
CA ASN A 31 -59.19 10.80 -13.23
C ASN A 31 -59.26 9.38 -12.66
N THR A 32 -60.39 8.78 -12.96
CA THR A 32 -60.99 7.47 -12.63
C THR A 32 -60.10 6.27 -13.02
N PRO A 33 -60.22 5.10 -12.34
CA PRO A 33 -59.38 3.94 -12.60
C PRO A 33 -59.89 3.14 -13.82
N ASN A 34 -58.98 2.78 -14.73
CA ASN A 34 -59.22 1.73 -15.72
C ASN A 34 -57.98 0.84 -15.86
N ASN A 35 -58.08 -0.30 -15.17
CA ASN A 35 -57.75 -1.65 -15.59
C ASN A 35 -57.12 -1.82 -17.00
N ALA A 36 -55.86 -2.25 -17.07
CA ALA A 36 -55.36 -3.26 -18.02
C ALA A 36 -53.89 -3.57 -17.73
N GLN A 37 -53.64 -4.81 -17.31
CA GLN A 37 -52.34 -5.43 -17.12
C GLN A 37 -51.54 -5.42 -18.42
N GLY A 38 -50.34 -4.85 -18.36
CA GLY A 38 -49.28 -5.05 -19.33
C GLY A 38 -47.96 -4.85 -18.59
N SER A 39 -47.25 -5.94 -18.29
CA SER A 39 -45.89 -5.95 -17.74
C SER A 39 -44.97 -5.11 -18.62
N ARG A 40 -44.91 -3.81 -18.35
CA ARG A 40 -43.86 -2.94 -18.89
C ARG A 40 -42.60 -3.31 -18.14
N SER A 41 -41.73 -4.02 -18.86
CA SER A 41 -40.32 -4.28 -18.56
C SER A 41 -39.76 -3.25 -17.58
N ASN A 42 -39.31 -3.71 -16.42
CA ASN A 42 -38.51 -2.94 -15.47
C ASN A 42 -37.34 -2.33 -16.24
N ARG A 43 -37.51 -1.11 -16.72
CA ARG A 43 -36.41 -0.36 -17.31
C ARG A 43 -35.41 -0.16 -16.17
N PRO A 44 -34.15 -0.58 -16.32
CA PRO A 44 -33.17 -0.48 -15.25
C PRO A 44 -33.22 0.94 -14.71
N SER A 45 -33.42 1.05 -13.39
CA SER A 45 -33.53 2.32 -12.70
C SER A 45 -32.43 3.26 -13.18
N ASN A 46 -32.75 4.51 -13.52
CA ASN A 46 -31.78 5.53 -13.90
C ASN A 46 -30.77 5.74 -12.76
N ILE A 47 -29.73 4.91 -12.72
CA ILE A 47 -28.62 5.03 -11.79
C ILE A 47 -27.91 6.34 -12.16
N SER A 48 -27.68 7.20 -11.16
CA SER A 48 -26.91 8.43 -11.37
C SER A 48 -25.55 8.11 -11.98
N ARG A 49 -25.08 8.93 -12.92
CA ARG A 49 -23.75 8.80 -13.54
C ARG A 49 -22.65 8.60 -12.48
N ILE A 50 -22.71 9.34 -11.37
CA ILE A 50 -21.74 9.24 -10.27
C ILE A 50 -21.73 7.84 -9.65
N THR A 51 -22.92 7.25 -9.45
CA THR A 51 -23.07 5.90 -8.90
C THR A 51 -22.60 4.85 -9.90
N ARG A 52 -22.87 5.04 -11.21
CA ARG A 52 -22.37 4.15 -12.27
C ARG A 52 -20.85 4.12 -12.32
N GLU A 53 -20.20 5.29 -12.38
CA GLU A 53 -18.73 5.40 -12.32
C GLU A 53 -18.17 4.77 -11.05
N HIS A 54 -18.86 4.91 -9.91
CA HIS A 54 -18.39 4.28 -8.69
C HIS A 54 -18.46 2.76 -8.73
N ARG A 55 -19.48 2.19 -9.37
CA ARG A 55 -19.63 0.74 -9.55
C ARG A 55 -18.56 0.20 -10.48
N ILE A 56 -18.25 0.92 -11.57
CA ILE A 56 -17.15 0.61 -12.49
C ILE A 56 -15.82 0.56 -11.72
N ASP A 57 -15.46 1.62 -10.99
CA ASP A 57 -14.21 1.66 -10.22
C ASP A 57 -14.15 0.54 -9.17
N THR A 58 -15.25 0.27 -8.48
CA THR A 58 -15.30 -0.81 -7.48
C THR A 58 -15.10 -2.18 -8.12
N PHE A 59 -15.68 -2.39 -9.31
CA PHE A 59 -15.49 -3.61 -10.06
C PHE A 59 -14.04 -3.74 -10.55
N ARG A 60 -13.45 -2.69 -11.15
CA ARG A 60 -12.02 -2.65 -11.53
C ARG A 60 -11.10 -3.01 -10.37
N GLN A 61 -11.34 -2.40 -9.21
CA GLN A 61 -10.57 -2.66 -8.00
C GLN A 61 -10.66 -4.10 -7.51
N ARG A 62 -11.77 -4.80 -7.82
CA ARG A 62 -11.95 -6.21 -7.50
C ARG A 62 -11.29 -7.12 -8.54
N LEU A 63 -11.25 -6.69 -9.79
CA LEU A 63 -10.62 -7.39 -10.90
C LEU A 63 -9.09 -7.34 -10.85
N TYR A 64 -8.48 -6.27 -10.33
CA TYR A 64 -7.02 -6.17 -10.25
C TYR A 64 -6.38 -7.48 -9.68
N PRO A 65 -5.27 -8.01 -10.19
CA PRO A 65 -4.42 -7.45 -11.23
C PRO A 65 -4.88 -7.73 -12.68
N GLN A 66 -6.07 -8.31 -12.89
CA GLN A 66 -6.58 -8.67 -14.23
C GLN A 66 -6.73 -7.46 -15.17
N VAL A 67 -6.60 -7.71 -16.47
CA VAL A 67 -6.83 -6.71 -17.52
C VAL A 67 -8.29 -6.80 -17.97
N THR A 68 -8.92 -5.66 -18.22
CA THR A 68 -10.32 -5.64 -18.66
C THR A 68 -10.63 -4.32 -19.34
N THR A 69 -11.69 -4.28 -20.15
CA THR A 69 -12.15 -3.04 -20.79
C THR A 69 -13.35 -2.46 -20.05
N ARG A 70 -13.46 -1.13 -20.05
CA ARG A 70 -14.59 -0.40 -19.48
C ARG A 70 -15.92 -0.93 -19.99
N ARG A 71 -15.98 -1.24 -21.29
CA ARG A 71 -17.18 -1.74 -21.96
C ARG A 71 -17.64 -3.07 -21.39
N VAL A 72 -16.72 -4.02 -21.18
CA VAL A 72 -17.02 -5.32 -20.57
C VAL A 72 -17.58 -5.12 -19.16
N ILE A 73 -16.96 -4.24 -18.36
CA ILE A 73 -17.45 -3.89 -17.02
C ILE A 73 -18.85 -3.29 -17.08
N GLU A 74 -19.08 -2.32 -17.97
CA GLU A 74 -20.38 -1.65 -18.11
C GLU A 74 -21.48 -2.64 -18.48
N VAL A 75 -21.25 -3.53 -19.45
CA VAL A 75 -22.24 -4.54 -19.83
C VAL A 75 -22.51 -5.52 -18.69
N LEU A 76 -21.47 -6.04 -18.05
CA LEU A 76 -21.63 -6.96 -16.91
C LEU A 76 -22.40 -6.30 -15.76
N LEU A 77 -22.14 -5.02 -15.48
CA LEU A 77 -22.92 -4.28 -14.50
C LEU A 77 -24.37 -4.12 -14.97
N GLU A 78 -24.63 -3.76 -16.22
CA GLU A 78 -25.99 -3.61 -16.75
C GLU A 78 -26.79 -4.91 -16.68
N THR A 79 -26.18 -6.04 -17.05
CA THR A 79 -26.79 -7.37 -16.99
C THR A 79 -27.09 -7.83 -15.55
N ASN A 80 -26.38 -7.32 -14.56
CA ASN A 80 -26.55 -7.67 -13.14
C ASN A 80 -27.24 -6.58 -12.32
N ASP A 81 -28.02 -5.68 -12.93
CA ASP A 81 -28.69 -4.54 -12.26
C ASP A 81 -27.72 -3.64 -11.46
N GLY A 82 -26.46 -3.64 -11.90
CA GLY A 82 -25.28 -3.02 -11.31
C GLY A 82 -24.85 -3.58 -9.96
N ASN A 83 -25.19 -4.84 -9.66
CA ASN A 83 -24.62 -5.61 -8.57
C ASN A 83 -23.18 -6.04 -8.92
N VAL A 84 -22.20 -5.45 -8.24
CA VAL A 84 -20.77 -5.68 -8.50
C VAL A 84 -20.34 -7.11 -8.15
N ASP A 85 -20.90 -7.73 -7.11
CA ASP A 85 -20.55 -9.10 -6.71
C ASP A 85 -21.01 -10.11 -7.76
N ALA A 86 -22.25 -9.96 -8.23
CA ALA A 86 -22.82 -10.83 -9.26
C ALA A 86 -22.07 -10.67 -10.59
N ALA A 87 -21.80 -9.43 -11.00
CA ALA A 87 -21.00 -9.12 -12.19
C ALA A 87 -19.58 -9.68 -12.12
N TYR A 88 -18.92 -9.58 -10.95
CA TYR A 88 -17.60 -10.17 -10.72
C TYR A 88 -17.63 -11.70 -10.81
N ASN A 89 -18.61 -12.35 -10.17
CA ASN A 89 -18.74 -13.80 -10.22
C ASN A 89 -19.02 -14.29 -11.65
N GLN A 90 -19.84 -13.56 -12.42
CA GLN A 90 -20.10 -13.84 -13.82
C GLN A 90 -18.84 -13.66 -14.68
N TYR A 91 -18.07 -12.58 -14.47
CA TYR A 91 -16.78 -12.40 -15.14
C TYR A 91 -15.81 -13.54 -14.84
N MET A 92 -15.65 -13.91 -13.57
CA MET A 92 -14.74 -14.98 -13.17
C MET A 92 -15.17 -16.35 -13.74
N ALA A 93 -16.48 -16.61 -13.82
CA ALA A 93 -17.02 -17.82 -14.46
C ALA A 93 -16.72 -17.83 -15.97
N ALA A 94 -16.98 -16.71 -16.66
CA ALA A 94 -16.70 -16.59 -18.09
C ALA A 94 -15.19 -16.71 -18.39
N ARG A 95 -14.34 -16.07 -17.59
CA ARG A 95 -12.87 -16.17 -17.70
C ARG A 95 -12.39 -17.61 -17.50
N ARG A 96 -12.88 -18.33 -16.48
CA ARG A 96 -12.56 -19.75 -16.27
C ARG A 96 -12.98 -20.60 -17.47
N ALA A 97 -14.15 -20.34 -18.03
CA ALA A 97 -14.63 -21.06 -19.22
C ALA A 97 -13.75 -20.80 -20.46
N ILE A 98 -13.27 -19.57 -20.65
CA ILE A 98 -12.34 -19.23 -21.74
C ILE A 98 -11.00 -19.97 -21.54
N LEU A 99 -10.42 -19.90 -20.33
CA LEU A 99 -9.17 -20.59 -20.03
C LEU A 99 -9.26 -22.11 -20.17
N ALA A 100 -10.38 -22.71 -19.79
CA ALA A 100 -10.60 -24.15 -19.96
C ALA A 100 -10.62 -24.57 -21.45
N ASN A 101 -11.13 -23.70 -22.35
CA ASN A 101 -11.11 -23.97 -23.78
C ASN A 101 -9.71 -23.80 -24.40
N LEU A 102 -8.85 -22.95 -23.82
CA LEU A 102 -7.47 -22.76 -24.27
C LEU A 102 -6.56 -23.93 -23.83
N GLY A 103 -6.83 -24.52 -22.66
CA GLY A 103 -6.03 -25.61 -22.10
C GLY A 103 -6.26 -26.99 -22.74
N HIS A 104 -7.28 -27.15 -23.58
CA HIS A 104 -7.45 -28.33 -24.41
C HIS A 104 -6.90 -28.03 -25.80
N PRO A 105 -5.64 -28.40 -26.11
CA PRO A 105 -5.24 -28.51 -27.50
C PRO A 105 -6.14 -29.57 -28.12
N THR A 106 -7.19 -29.15 -28.83
CA THR A 106 -7.91 -30.02 -29.74
C THR A 106 -6.92 -30.42 -30.82
N ALA A 107 -6.15 -31.46 -30.54
CA ALA A 107 -5.51 -32.27 -31.56
C ALA A 107 -6.61 -32.60 -32.56
N THR A 108 -6.39 -32.27 -33.83
CA THR A 108 -7.34 -32.35 -34.96
C THR A 108 -8.03 -31.01 -35.32
N GLN A 109 -7.31 -30.11 -35.99
CA GLN A 109 -7.82 -29.43 -37.20
C GLN A 109 -6.68 -28.72 -37.97
N VAL A 110 -5.71 -29.52 -38.41
CA VAL A 110 -4.95 -29.18 -39.63
C VAL A 110 -5.57 -30.01 -40.74
N ASN A 111 -6.71 -29.56 -41.27
CA ASN A 111 -7.10 -29.92 -42.62
C ASN A 111 -7.44 -28.64 -43.35
N ALA A 112 -6.50 -28.28 -44.22
CA ALA A 112 -6.50 -27.11 -45.06
C ALA A 112 -7.81 -26.98 -45.84
N SER A 113 -8.27 -25.73 -45.86
CA SER A 113 -9.24 -25.18 -46.80
C SER A 113 -9.04 -25.74 -48.20
N THR A 114 -9.86 -26.71 -48.58
CA THR A 114 -10.15 -26.98 -49.99
C THR A 114 -11.61 -26.64 -50.17
N SER A 115 -11.86 -25.51 -50.84
CA SER A 115 -13.19 -25.08 -51.24
C SER A 115 -13.87 -26.19 -52.06
N SER A 116 -14.87 -26.84 -51.49
CA SER A 116 -15.87 -27.55 -52.29
C SER A 116 -17.22 -27.42 -51.60
N ASP A 117 -18.05 -26.69 -52.31
CA ASP A 117 -19.48 -26.50 -52.17
C ASP A 117 -20.17 -27.88 -52.21
N SER A 118 -20.67 -28.36 -51.07
CA SER A 118 -21.66 -29.44 -51.04
C SER A 118 -22.51 -29.37 -49.78
N ASP A 119 -23.77 -29.00 -49.97
CA ASP A 119 -24.87 -29.20 -49.05
C ASP A 119 -24.93 -30.67 -48.59
N ILE A 120 -24.65 -30.90 -47.31
CA ILE A 120 -25.01 -32.14 -46.61
C ILE A 120 -25.75 -31.74 -45.34
N GLU A 121 -27.08 -31.94 -45.38
CA GLU A 121 -27.95 -31.99 -44.22
C GLU A 121 -27.49 -33.16 -43.33
N THR A 122 -26.84 -32.84 -42.22
CA THR A 122 -26.53 -33.86 -41.20
C THR A 122 -27.69 -33.89 -40.21
N GLU A 123 -28.50 -34.95 -40.32
CA GLU A 123 -29.52 -35.30 -39.33
C GLU A 123 -28.86 -35.55 -37.98
N GLU A 124 -29.39 -34.90 -36.94
CA GLU A 124 -29.01 -35.09 -35.54
C GLU A 124 -29.47 -36.50 -35.10
N ASP A 125 -28.51 -37.42 -34.97
CA ASP A 125 -28.72 -38.73 -34.39
C ASP A 125 -28.85 -38.62 -32.86
N ALA A 126 -29.98 -39.11 -32.37
CA ALA A 126 -30.38 -39.08 -30.98
C ALA A 126 -29.89 -40.34 -30.27
N GLY A 127 -28.95 -40.20 -29.33
CA GLY A 127 -28.65 -41.27 -28.40
C GLY A 127 -27.39 -41.05 -27.57
N GLU A 128 -27.57 -40.63 -26.32
CA GLU A 128 -27.19 -41.43 -25.13
C GLU A 128 -27.43 -40.62 -23.86
N GLU A 129 -28.48 -41.03 -23.14
CA GLU A 129 -28.79 -40.62 -21.78
C GLU A 129 -27.69 -41.14 -20.83
N SER A 130 -26.89 -40.23 -20.26
CA SER A 130 -26.13 -40.53 -19.05
C SER A 130 -26.76 -39.79 -17.87
N ASP A 131 -27.42 -40.58 -17.02
CA ASP A 131 -28.01 -40.18 -15.74
C ASP A 131 -26.92 -39.57 -14.83
N LYS A 132 -26.85 -38.24 -14.79
CA LYS A 132 -26.22 -37.50 -13.69
C LYS A 132 -27.31 -36.76 -12.92
N GLN A 133 -27.83 -37.44 -11.90
CA GLN A 133 -28.58 -36.81 -10.82
C GLN A 133 -27.64 -35.90 -10.02
N GLY A 134 -27.66 -34.62 -10.34
CA GLY A 134 -27.08 -33.55 -9.54
C GLY A 134 -27.99 -32.33 -9.65
N GLU A 135 -28.34 -31.73 -8.51
CA GLU A 135 -29.26 -30.60 -8.35
C GLU A 135 -29.20 -29.57 -9.51
N ASN A 136 -30.10 -29.72 -10.48
CA ASN A 136 -30.28 -28.75 -11.57
C ASN A 136 -31.00 -27.53 -11.01
N GLY A 137 -30.22 -26.59 -10.47
CA GLY A 137 -30.67 -25.20 -10.40
C GLY A 137 -30.97 -24.75 -11.83
N GLU A 138 -32.26 -24.62 -12.15
CA GLU A 138 -32.78 -24.19 -13.45
C GLU A 138 -32.16 -22.83 -13.81
N THR A 139 -31.06 -22.84 -14.57
CA THR A 139 -30.46 -21.64 -15.14
C THR A 139 -31.44 -21.08 -16.16
N THR A 140 -31.96 -19.89 -15.90
CA THR A 140 -32.95 -19.28 -16.79
C THR A 140 -32.33 -19.04 -18.17
N ALA A 141 -33.13 -19.15 -19.24
CA ALA A 141 -32.68 -18.88 -20.60
C ALA A 141 -32.00 -17.49 -20.74
N GLU A 142 -32.43 -16.52 -19.92
CA GLU A 142 -31.83 -15.19 -19.81
C GLU A 142 -30.40 -15.22 -19.25
N GLN A 143 -30.13 -16.02 -18.22
CA GLN A 143 -28.76 -16.19 -17.68
C GLN A 143 -27.84 -16.87 -18.71
N VAL A 144 -28.34 -17.84 -19.46
CA VAL A 144 -27.56 -18.51 -20.52
C VAL A 144 -27.24 -17.52 -21.64
N GLN A 145 -28.20 -16.68 -22.05
CA GLN A 145 -27.98 -15.64 -23.05
C GLN A 145 -26.99 -14.58 -22.56
N ALA A 146 -27.13 -14.12 -21.32
CA ALA A 146 -26.18 -13.21 -20.68
C ALA A 146 -24.75 -13.78 -20.61
N GLN A 147 -24.60 -15.07 -20.32
CA GLN A 147 -23.30 -15.74 -20.35
C GLN A 147 -22.72 -15.83 -21.77
N LYS A 148 -23.55 -16.09 -22.79
CA LYS A 148 -23.12 -16.09 -24.20
C LYS A 148 -22.68 -14.69 -24.65
N GLU A 149 -23.42 -13.65 -24.29
CA GLU A 149 -23.09 -12.25 -24.63
C GLU A 149 -21.82 -11.79 -23.92
N THR A 150 -21.65 -12.14 -22.64
CA THR A 150 -20.43 -11.79 -21.89
C THR A 150 -19.22 -12.56 -22.39
N LYS A 151 -19.37 -13.86 -22.71
CA LYS A 151 -18.32 -14.62 -23.40
C LYS A 151 -17.96 -13.97 -24.73
N LYS A 152 -18.96 -13.58 -25.53
CA LYS A 152 -18.76 -12.90 -26.81
C LYS A 152 -18.01 -11.58 -26.65
N LEU A 153 -18.40 -10.75 -25.69
CA LEU A 153 -17.73 -9.47 -25.41
C LEU A 153 -16.29 -9.66 -24.93
N LEU A 154 -16.03 -10.68 -24.11
CA LEU A 154 -14.67 -11.03 -23.69
C LEU A 154 -13.85 -11.53 -24.88
N THR A 155 -14.42 -12.36 -25.77
CA THR A 155 -13.70 -12.81 -26.97
C THR A 155 -13.54 -11.72 -28.04
N GLU A 156 -14.39 -10.69 -28.03
CA GLU A 156 -14.28 -9.52 -28.90
C GLU A 156 -13.22 -8.52 -28.40
N THR A 157 -12.79 -8.60 -27.14
CA THR A 157 -11.60 -7.85 -26.74
C THR A 157 -10.40 -8.56 -27.33
N ASP A 158 -9.57 -7.85 -28.11
CA ASP A 158 -8.31 -8.35 -28.72
C ASP A 158 -7.21 -8.68 -27.69
N ILE A 159 -7.61 -9.01 -26.45
CA ILE A 159 -6.76 -9.35 -25.32
C ILE A 159 -6.83 -10.86 -25.14
N PRO A 160 -5.75 -11.60 -25.39
CA PRO A 160 -5.74 -13.01 -25.07
C PRO A 160 -5.84 -13.18 -23.55
N PHE A 161 -6.80 -13.99 -23.10
CA PHE A 161 -6.89 -14.36 -21.68
C PHE A 161 -5.79 -15.36 -21.35
N ASN A 162 -5.01 -15.07 -20.32
CA ASN A 162 -3.98 -15.97 -19.83
C ASN A 162 -4.27 -16.39 -18.39
N ALA A 163 -3.95 -17.63 -18.00
CA ALA A 163 -4.07 -18.04 -16.59
C ALA A 163 -3.19 -17.15 -15.69
N ASN A 164 -2.03 -16.78 -16.22
CA ASN A 164 -1.08 -15.87 -15.63
C ASN A 164 -1.44 -14.41 -15.92
N THR A 165 -1.76 -13.66 -14.86
CA THR A 165 -2.10 -12.23 -14.97
C THR A 165 -0.95 -11.36 -15.42
N GLU A 166 0.30 -11.79 -15.18
CA GLU A 166 1.50 -11.09 -15.63
C GLU A 166 1.58 -11.12 -17.16
N GLN A 167 1.39 -12.31 -17.75
CA GLN A 167 1.35 -12.46 -19.19
C GLN A 167 0.17 -11.71 -19.81
N GLU A 168 -1.01 -11.75 -19.19
CA GLU A 168 -2.18 -10.97 -19.66
C GLU A 168 -1.89 -9.46 -19.76
N ARG A 169 -1.07 -8.91 -18.85
CA ARG A 169 -0.60 -7.51 -18.91
C ARG A 169 0.41 -7.25 -20.01
N ARG A 170 1.32 -8.20 -20.27
CA ARG A 170 2.25 -8.09 -21.41
C ARG A 170 1.50 -8.13 -22.73
N ASP A 171 0.56 -9.05 -22.87
CA ASP A 171 -0.28 -9.20 -24.05
C ASP A 171 -1.12 -7.93 -24.26
N ALA A 172 -1.66 -7.35 -23.19
CA ALA A 172 -2.37 -6.07 -23.25
C ALA A 172 -1.49 -4.90 -23.76
N ALA A 173 -0.24 -4.84 -23.32
CA ALA A 173 0.72 -3.85 -23.82
C ALA A 173 1.07 -4.09 -25.30
N PHE A 174 1.22 -5.35 -25.71
CA PHE A 174 1.43 -5.72 -27.10
C PHE A 174 0.24 -5.31 -27.98
N THR A 175 -0.99 -5.66 -27.61
CA THR A 175 -2.21 -5.29 -28.33
C THR A 175 -2.34 -3.76 -28.48
N LEU A 176 -2.07 -3.00 -27.42
CA LEU A 176 -2.08 -1.53 -27.49
C LEU A 176 -1.03 -1.00 -28.48
N ARG A 177 0.18 -1.54 -28.44
CA ARG A 177 1.28 -1.13 -29.32
C ARG A 177 0.95 -1.41 -30.79
N GLU A 178 0.42 -2.58 -31.09
CA GLU A 178 -0.04 -2.94 -32.44
C GLU A 178 -1.15 -2.02 -32.92
N HIS A 179 -2.14 -1.71 -32.07
CA HIS A 179 -3.18 -0.74 -32.39
C HIS A 179 -2.60 0.64 -32.71
N VAL A 180 -1.63 1.13 -31.93
CA VAL A 180 -0.97 2.41 -32.20
C VAL A 180 -0.23 2.36 -33.54
N ARG A 181 0.53 1.29 -33.80
CA ARG A 181 1.27 1.08 -35.05
C ARG A 181 0.34 1.10 -36.27
N GLU A 182 -0.82 0.47 -36.18
CA GLU A 182 -1.84 0.50 -37.24
C GLU A 182 -2.45 1.90 -37.41
N SER A 183 -2.79 2.56 -36.29
CA SER A 183 -3.43 3.88 -36.30
C SER A 183 -2.54 4.99 -36.88
N THR A 184 -1.23 4.86 -36.77
CA THR A 184 -0.22 5.79 -37.29
C THR A 184 0.26 5.40 -38.69
N LEU A 185 -0.36 4.42 -39.34
CA LEU A 185 0.06 3.88 -40.64
C LEU A 185 1.54 3.44 -40.63
N TYR A 186 1.98 2.82 -39.54
CA TYR A 186 3.36 2.32 -39.33
C TYR A 186 4.45 3.42 -39.31
N THR A 187 4.07 4.69 -39.16
CA THR A 187 5.05 5.80 -39.10
C THR A 187 5.63 6.01 -37.72
N GLU A 188 4.83 5.78 -36.68
CA GLU A 188 5.22 5.92 -35.28
C GLU A 188 4.72 4.70 -34.49
N THR A 189 5.47 4.27 -33.48
CA THR A 189 5.03 3.22 -32.57
C THR A 189 5.40 3.59 -31.14
N LEU A 190 4.68 3.01 -30.18
CA LEU A 190 5.10 3.05 -28.79
C LEU A 190 6.20 2.02 -28.57
N THR A 191 7.14 2.34 -27.69
CA THR A 191 8.04 1.31 -27.16
C THR A 191 7.27 0.32 -26.27
N ARG A 192 7.89 -0.83 -25.97
CA ARG A 192 7.26 -1.84 -25.10
C ARG A 192 6.95 -1.24 -23.73
N THR A 193 7.93 -0.53 -23.18
CA THR A 193 7.82 0.14 -21.88
C THR A 193 6.79 1.28 -21.91
N GLU A 194 6.75 2.08 -22.98
CA GLU A 194 5.74 3.12 -23.15
C GLU A 194 4.31 2.55 -23.15
N ALA A 195 4.09 1.43 -23.87
CA ALA A 195 2.77 0.79 -23.93
C ALA A 195 2.34 0.23 -22.56
N ILE A 196 3.27 -0.39 -21.81
CA ILE A 196 3.01 -0.85 -20.43
C ILE A 196 2.64 0.32 -19.53
N LEU A 197 3.45 1.38 -19.52
CA LEU A 197 3.23 2.52 -18.63
C LEU A 197 1.96 3.28 -19.02
N TRP A 198 1.65 3.38 -20.32
CA TRP A 198 0.39 3.96 -20.77
C TRP A 198 -0.81 3.15 -20.30
N ASN A 199 -0.79 1.83 -20.49
CA ASN A 199 -1.83 0.95 -19.95
C ASN A 199 -1.95 1.08 -18.43
N TYR A 200 -0.84 1.15 -17.71
CA TYR A 200 -0.85 1.34 -16.26
C TYR A 200 -1.52 2.66 -15.83
N LEU A 201 -1.21 3.78 -16.50
CA LEU A 201 -1.86 5.08 -16.25
C LEU A 201 -3.37 5.05 -16.52
N GLN A 202 -3.82 4.18 -17.43
CA GLN A 202 -5.23 3.95 -17.76
C GLN A 202 -5.84 2.79 -16.96
N GLU A 203 -5.25 2.42 -15.82
CA GLU A 203 -5.72 1.35 -14.93
C GLU A 203 -5.87 -0.02 -15.61
N TRP A 204 -5.03 -0.30 -16.61
CA TRP A 204 -5.07 -1.50 -17.47
C TRP A 204 -6.37 -1.64 -18.28
N ASP A 205 -7.00 -0.51 -18.63
CA ASP A 205 -8.16 -0.44 -19.51
C ASP A 205 -7.75 -0.11 -20.94
N ILE A 206 -7.52 -1.15 -21.76
CA ILE A 206 -6.99 -0.97 -23.12
C ILE A 206 -7.91 -0.11 -23.99
N ALA A 207 -9.24 -0.30 -23.88
CA ALA A 207 -10.19 0.50 -24.64
C ALA A 207 -10.06 1.99 -24.29
N THR A 208 -9.92 2.31 -22.99
CA THR A 208 -9.67 3.68 -22.54
C THR A 208 -8.30 4.17 -23.03
N ALA A 209 -7.26 3.33 -23.01
CA ALA A 209 -5.93 3.65 -23.51
C ALA A 209 -5.91 3.97 -25.01
N GLN A 210 -6.69 3.23 -25.81
CA GLN A 210 -6.88 3.48 -27.25
C GLN A 210 -7.71 4.75 -27.49
N GLU A 211 -8.82 4.94 -26.78
CA GLU A 211 -9.70 6.12 -26.92
C GLU A 211 -9.00 7.42 -26.53
N THR A 212 -8.12 7.37 -25.53
CA THR A 212 -7.36 8.54 -25.05
C THR A 212 -6.06 8.77 -25.82
N PHE A 213 -5.66 7.83 -26.67
CA PHE A 213 -4.50 7.97 -27.55
C PHE A 213 -4.76 9.05 -28.60
N GLN A 214 -3.91 10.08 -28.64
CA GLN A 214 -3.99 11.16 -29.62
C GLN A 214 -2.86 11.09 -30.65
N ASN A 215 -1.63 10.89 -30.16
CA ASN A 215 -0.40 10.70 -30.92
C ASN A 215 0.69 10.22 -29.96
N VAL A 216 1.78 9.66 -30.50
CA VAL A 216 2.88 9.12 -29.70
C VAL A 216 3.53 10.20 -28.82
N ASN A 217 3.70 11.43 -29.34
CA ASN A 217 4.28 12.55 -28.59
C ASN A 217 3.41 13.01 -27.40
N HIS A 218 2.09 12.84 -27.47
CA HIS A 218 1.21 13.11 -26.34
C HIS A 218 1.44 12.09 -25.21
N VAL A 219 1.49 10.81 -25.56
CA VAL A 219 1.77 9.72 -24.61
C VAL A 219 3.15 9.93 -23.97
N ARG A 220 4.19 10.15 -24.79
CA ARG A 220 5.56 10.40 -24.31
C ARG A 220 5.63 11.56 -23.33
N ARG A 221 4.98 12.70 -23.61
CA ARG A 221 4.95 13.84 -22.67
C ARG A 221 4.24 13.52 -21.35
N GLN A 222 3.17 12.73 -21.38
CA GLN A 222 2.49 12.30 -20.14
C GLN A 222 3.37 11.33 -19.34
N LEU A 223 4.02 10.39 -20.02
CA LEU A 223 4.94 9.44 -19.41
C LEU A 223 6.16 10.15 -18.83
N ALA A 224 6.78 11.04 -19.59
CA ALA A 224 7.91 11.85 -19.19
C ALA A 224 7.64 12.60 -17.88
N ARG A 225 6.50 13.30 -17.82
CA ARG A 225 6.06 14.05 -16.65
C ARG A 225 5.96 13.20 -15.36
N ILE A 226 5.66 11.91 -15.48
CA ILE A 226 5.41 11.03 -14.32
C ILE A 226 6.62 10.14 -14.01
N PHE A 227 7.28 9.60 -15.05
CA PHE A 227 8.27 8.54 -14.94
C PHE A 227 9.71 8.96 -15.22
N ASP A 228 9.98 10.16 -15.75
CA ASP A 228 11.38 10.59 -16.02
C ASP A 228 12.22 10.62 -14.74
N GLN A 229 11.64 11.15 -13.66
CA GLN A 229 12.28 11.14 -12.33
C GLN A 229 12.56 9.72 -11.80
N MET A 230 11.91 8.69 -12.36
CA MET A 230 12.09 7.28 -12.00
C MET A 230 13.01 6.53 -12.96
N ARG A 231 13.42 7.14 -14.08
CA ARG A 231 14.40 6.59 -15.05
C ARG A 231 15.83 6.82 -14.58
N THR A 232 16.13 8.01 -14.05
CA THR A 232 17.48 8.35 -13.58
C THR A 232 17.91 7.36 -12.51
N PRO A 233 19.03 6.62 -12.69
CA PRO A 233 19.56 5.74 -11.67
C PRO A 233 19.70 6.50 -10.35
N LEU A 234 19.15 5.96 -9.27
CA LEU A 234 19.46 6.52 -7.96
C LEU A 234 20.92 6.19 -7.74
N GLN A 235 21.77 7.22 -7.62
CA GLN A 235 23.16 7.02 -7.25
C GLN A 235 23.14 6.16 -5.99
N ARG A 236 23.58 4.90 -6.11
CA ARG A 236 23.92 4.12 -4.93
C ARG A 236 24.96 4.99 -4.25
N ASP A 237 24.72 5.35 -3.00
CA ASP A 237 25.73 5.99 -2.17
C ASP A 237 26.94 5.04 -2.08
N VAL A 238 27.76 5.05 -3.12
CA VAL A 238 29.14 4.64 -3.12
C VAL A 238 29.80 5.74 -2.33
N VAL A 239 29.68 5.58 -1.03
CA VAL A 239 30.71 5.67 -0.01
C VAL A 239 29.88 5.85 1.25
N HIS A 240 29.54 4.73 1.91
CA HIS A 240 29.58 4.77 3.37
C HIS A 240 30.96 5.33 3.68
N VAL A 241 31.02 6.64 3.94
CA VAL A 241 32.20 7.29 4.47
C VAL A 241 32.30 6.61 5.82
N LYS A 242 33.01 5.48 5.84
CA LYS A 242 33.67 4.98 7.03
C LYS A 242 34.50 6.19 7.39
N THR A 243 33.94 7.06 8.23
CA THR A 243 34.67 8.08 8.94
C THR A 243 35.73 7.26 9.63
N ALA A 244 36.90 7.19 8.98
CA ALA A 244 38.01 6.39 9.42
C ALA A 244 38.20 6.81 10.85
N GLY A 245 37.89 5.90 11.78
CA GLY A 245 37.82 6.23 13.17
C GLY A 245 39.16 6.82 13.56
N THR A 246 39.22 8.14 13.69
CA THR A 246 40.23 8.82 14.46
C THR A 246 39.92 8.47 15.92
N GLY A 247 40.17 7.21 16.25
CA GLY A 247 40.15 6.63 17.58
C GLY A 247 41.31 7.15 18.41
N SER A 248 41.62 8.44 18.33
CA SER A 248 42.43 9.12 19.32
C SER A 248 41.48 9.69 20.35
N LYS A 249 41.03 8.82 21.28
CA LYS A 249 40.52 9.33 22.56
C LYS A 249 41.61 10.22 23.13
N PRO A 250 41.38 11.52 23.40
CA PRO A 250 42.37 12.33 24.07
C PRO A 250 42.65 11.67 25.42
N ARG A 251 43.85 11.13 25.55
CA ARG A 251 44.40 10.60 26.81
C ARG A 251 44.31 11.75 27.80
N LYS A 252 43.42 11.65 28.79
CA LYS A 252 43.36 12.53 29.97
C LYS A 252 44.77 12.63 30.56
N GLN A 253 45.51 13.67 30.17
CA GLN A 253 46.74 14.04 30.86
C GLN A 253 46.34 14.82 32.10
N ALA A 254 47.01 14.47 33.20
CA ALA A 254 46.69 14.90 34.53
C ALA A 254 46.87 16.41 34.71
N ALA A 255 45.92 16.99 35.44
CA ALA A 255 45.96 18.22 36.20
C ALA A 255 47.29 18.99 36.21
N VAL A 256 47.32 20.11 35.49
CA VAL A 256 48.12 21.28 35.85
C VAL A 256 47.16 22.45 35.78
N ASP A 257 47.01 23.16 36.90
CA ASP A 257 46.24 24.41 36.99
C ASP A 257 46.88 25.51 36.12
N PRO A 258 46.09 26.22 35.28
CA PRO A 258 46.35 27.63 35.00
C PRO A 258 45.06 28.41 35.22
N LYS A 259 44.93 28.97 36.42
CA LYS A 259 44.05 30.11 36.65
C LYS A 259 44.56 31.29 35.81
N GLU A 260 43.63 31.91 35.08
CA GLU A 260 43.72 33.26 34.51
C GLU A 260 44.33 33.40 33.08
N ALA A 261 43.69 32.81 32.06
CA ALA A 261 43.72 33.31 30.66
C ALA A 261 42.61 32.77 29.71
N GLU A 262 41.53 32.13 30.19
CA GLU A 262 40.58 31.36 29.35
C GLU A 262 39.20 32.03 29.19
N THR A 263 39.07 33.13 28.44
CA THR A 263 37.73 33.63 28.05
C THR A 263 37.51 33.78 26.54
N ASP A 264 38.56 33.77 25.70
CA ASP A 264 38.40 34.07 24.26
C ASP A 264 38.65 32.86 23.34
N ALA A 265 39.15 31.72 23.84
CA ALA A 265 39.42 30.52 23.02
C ALA A 265 38.27 29.50 22.99
N ASN A 266 37.20 29.72 23.77
CA ASN A 266 36.11 28.76 23.93
C ASN A 266 34.95 28.98 22.93
N GLU A 267 34.92 30.13 22.22
CA GLU A 267 33.89 30.41 21.21
C GLU A 267 34.22 29.77 19.84
N GLU A 268 35.51 29.56 19.51
CA GLU A 268 35.91 28.93 18.24
C GLU A 268 35.71 27.40 18.22
N GLU A 269 35.74 26.72 19.38
CA GLU A 269 35.48 25.27 19.44
C GLU A 269 33.99 24.92 19.34
N GLU A 270 33.08 25.80 19.80
CA GLU A 270 31.63 25.57 19.72
C GLU A 270 31.09 25.71 18.27
N GLU A 271 31.72 26.55 17.43
CA GLU A 271 31.32 26.74 16.02
C GLU A 271 31.66 25.53 15.13
N VAL A 272 32.75 24.81 15.41
CA VAL A 272 33.17 23.63 14.62
C VAL A 272 32.24 22.43 14.82
N ASP A 273 31.70 22.25 16.04
CA ASP A 273 30.76 21.17 16.35
C ASP A 273 29.38 21.37 15.67
N ASP A 274 28.98 22.63 15.48
CA ASP A 274 27.73 22.98 14.77
C ASP A 274 27.80 22.67 13.26
N GLU A 275 28.96 22.88 12.61
CA GLU A 275 29.12 22.56 11.19
C GLU A 275 29.14 21.04 10.94
N ALA A 276 29.84 20.28 11.77
CA ALA A 276 29.87 18.82 11.68
C ALA A 276 28.48 18.19 11.91
N THR A 277 27.73 18.71 12.88
CA THR A 277 26.36 18.22 13.13
C THR A 277 25.38 18.61 12.02
N LYS A 278 25.55 19.79 11.40
CA LYS A 278 24.76 20.23 10.23
C LYS A 278 25.05 19.35 9.01
N ALA A 279 26.32 19.07 8.71
CA ALA A 279 26.71 18.19 7.61
C ALA A 279 26.16 16.77 7.78
N LYS A 280 26.23 16.22 9.00
CA LYS A 280 25.64 14.92 9.32
C LYS A 280 24.12 14.89 9.14
N ARG A 281 23.41 15.93 9.60
CA ARG A 281 21.96 16.04 9.38
C ARG A 281 21.60 16.14 7.90
N ALA A 282 22.36 16.89 7.12
CA ALA A 282 22.16 16.99 5.67
C ALA A 282 22.36 15.63 4.97
N ALA A 283 23.41 14.89 5.35
CA ALA A 283 23.66 13.55 4.83
C ALA A 283 22.56 12.55 5.23
N ASP A 284 22.08 12.59 6.47
CA ASP A 284 20.97 11.75 6.95
C ASP A 284 19.65 12.09 6.23
N GLU A 285 19.40 13.38 5.95
CA GLU A 285 18.25 13.83 5.17
C GLU A 285 18.31 13.37 3.71
N GLU A 286 19.49 13.42 3.08
CA GLU A 286 19.70 12.96 1.71
C GLU A 286 19.53 11.43 1.61
N LEU A 287 20.14 10.67 2.53
CA LEU A 287 19.94 9.22 2.61
C LEU A 287 18.45 8.86 2.79
N LYS A 288 17.72 9.66 3.56
CA LYS A 288 16.27 9.49 3.73
C LYS A 288 15.50 9.78 2.44
N ARG A 289 15.90 10.80 1.67
CA ARG A 289 15.30 11.10 0.35
C ARG A 289 15.55 9.97 -0.64
N VAL A 290 16.79 9.49 -0.75
CA VAL A 290 17.15 8.35 -1.60
C VAL A 290 16.35 7.11 -1.20
N SER A 291 16.29 6.79 0.11
CA SER A 291 15.48 5.67 0.60
C SER A 291 13.99 5.82 0.32
N MET A 292 13.45 7.04 0.36
CA MET A 292 12.05 7.28 -0.01
C MET A 292 11.81 7.11 -1.51
N ALA A 293 12.71 7.60 -2.36
CA ALA A 293 12.62 7.39 -3.81
C ALA A 293 12.72 5.89 -4.18
N GLN A 294 13.56 5.13 -3.48
CA GLN A 294 13.62 3.67 -3.61
C GLN A 294 12.28 3.01 -3.26
N ASP A 295 11.67 3.40 -2.14
CA ASP A 295 10.36 2.87 -1.72
C ASP A 295 9.25 3.19 -2.73
N GLU A 296 9.27 4.40 -3.29
CA GLU A 296 8.32 4.84 -4.33
C GLU A 296 8.44 3.96 -5.57
N ARG A 297 9.65 3.81 -6.10
CA ARG A 297 9.90 3.00 -7.30
C ARG A 297 9.53 1.54 -7.09
N LEU A 298 9.82 0.98 -5.91
CA LEU A 298 9.37 -0.38 -5.56
C LEU A 298 7.84 -0.49 -5.51
N ALA A 299 7.17 0.50 -4.91
CA ALA A 299 5.72 0.50 -4.82
C ALA A 299 5.06 0.57 -6.21
N GLU A 300 5.55 1.44 -7.07
CA GLU A 300 5.09 1.54 -8.46
C GLU A 300 5.37 0.25 -9.24
N PHE A 301 6.56 -0.34 -9.09
CA PHE A 301 6.89 -1.58 -9.79
C PHE A 301 5.99 -2.75 -9.40
N ILE A 302 5.65 -2.86 -8.11
CA ILE A 302 4.66 -3.84 -7.62
C ILE A 302 3.28 -3.59 -8.25
N ASN A 303 2.86 -2.31 -8.38
CA ASN A 303 1.56 -1.98 -8.95
C ASN A 303 1.51 -2.31 -10.45
N ILE A 304 2.58 -2.00 -11.20
CA ILE A 304 2.75 -2.23 -12.64
C ILE A 304 2.77 -3.72 -12.96
N THR A 305 3.56 -4.52 -12.22
CA THR A 305 3.64 -5.97 -12.47
C THR A 305 2.44 -6.72 -11.92
N GLY A 306 1.84 -6.23 -10.82
CA GLY A 306 0.73 -6.89 -10.13
C GLY A 306 1.15 -8.14 -9.36
N ARG A 307 2.44 -8.44 -9.31
CA ARG A 307 2.97 -9.68 -8.74
C ARG A 307 2.84 -9.74 -7.22
N PRO A 308 2.70 -10.95 -6.66
CA PRO A 308 2.66 -11.17 -5.22
C PRO A 308 4.04 -11.22 -4.55
N ASP A 309 5.14 -11.47 -5.26
CA ASP A 309 6.49 -11.65 -4.71
C ASP A 309 7.32 -10.35 -4.75
N TRP A 310 7.02 -9.42 -3.83
CA TRP A 310 7.64 -8.09 -3.79
C TRP A 310 9.17 -8.11 -3.67
N TYR A 311 9.75 -9.18 -3.11
CA TYR A 311 11.20 -9.26 -2.89
C TYR A 311 11.97 -9.53 -4.19
N SER A 312 11.44 -10.35 -5.10
CA SER A 312 12.05 -10.54 -6.42
C SER A 312 12.08 -9.22 -7.18
N LEU A 313 10.99 -8.45 -7.11
CA LEU A 313 10.89 -7.11 -7.70
C LEU A 313 11.90 -6.12 -7.11
N LEU A 314 12.13 -6.17 -5.79
CA LEU A 314 13.17 -5.38 -5.14
C LEU A 314 14.57 -5.72 -5.69
N LEU A 315 14.88 -7.00 -5.85
CA LEU A 315 16.18 -7.42 -6.37
C LEU A 315 16.37 -6.97 -7.81
N THR A 316 15.36 -7.10 -8.66
CA THR A 316 15.39 -6.60 -10.04
C THR A 316 15.62 -5.09 -10.06
N LEU A 317 14.89 -4.31 -9.27
CA LEU A 317 15.16 -2.87 -9.18
C LEU A 317 16.59 -2.57 -8.75
N GLN A 318 17.14 -3.31 -7.78
CA GLN A 318 18.53 -3.16 -7.37
C GLN A 318 19.52 -3.51 -8.51
N MET A 319 19.24 -4.54 -9.30
CA MET A 319 20.07 -4.89 -10.46
C MET A 319 20.11 -3.75 -11.48
N HIS A 320 18.98 -3.07 -11.69
CA HIS A 320 18.87 -1.92 -12.59
C HIS A 320 19.18 -0.57 -11.92
N ASN A 321 19.95 -0.54 -10.81
CA ASN A 321 20.30 0.70 -10.10
C ASN A 321 19.09 1.59 -9.77
N TRP A 322 17.98 0.94 -9.41
CA TRP A 322 16.68 1.52 -9.15
C TRP A 322 16.03 2.22 -10.35
N ASN A 323 16.53 2.09 -11.57
CA ASN A 323 15.85 2.57 -12.78
C ASN A 323 14.54 1.77 -12.98
N LEU A 324 13.40 2.39 -12.70
CA LEU A 324 12.09 1.75 -12.79
C LEU A 324 11.76 1.37 -14.24
N VAL A 325 12.06 2.26 -15.17
CA VAL A 325 11.77 2.08 -16.61
C VAL A 325 12.56 0.88 -17.15
N GLY A 326 13.86 0.82 -16.85
CA GLY A 326 14.70 -0.32 -17.24
C GLY A 326 14.29 -1.63 -16.56
N ALA A 327 13.82 -1.59 -15.31
CA ALA A 327 13.29 -2.77 -14.63
C ALA A 327 11.96 -3.26 -15.24
N VAL A 328 11.08 -2.35 -15.68
CA VAL A 328 9.84 -2.66 -16.39
C VAL A 328 10.14 -3.27 -17.76
N GLU A 329 11.14 -2.74 -18.47
CA GLU A 329 11.59 -3.30 -19.74
C GLU A 329 12.14 -4.72 -19.58
N HIS A 330 13.04 -4.94 -18.62
CA HIS A 330 13.58 -6.26 -18.31
C HIS A 330 12.46 -7.23 -17.89
N TRP A 331 11.54 -6.78 -17.05
CA TRP A 331 10.34 -7.55 -16.71
C TRP A 331 9.53 -7.96 -17.94
N TYR A 332 9.36 -7.08 -18.92
CA TYR A 332 8.62 -7.40 -20.13
C TYR A 332 9.36 -8.41 -21.02
N ARG A 333 10.68 -8.21 -21.23
CA ARG A 333 11.50 -8.98 -22.18
C ARG A 333 11.90 -10.36 -21.66
N GLU A 334 12.36 -10.43 -20.42
CA GLU A 334 12.97 -11.65 -19.85
C GLU A 334 12.09 -12.26 -18.76
N GLY A 335 11.20 -11.45 -18.19
CA GLY A 335 10.49 -11.82 -16.97
C GLY A 335 11.35 -11.70 -15.72
N ILE A 336 10.75 -12.02 -14.58
CA ILE A 336 11.45 -11.95 -13.29
C ILE A 336 11.32 -13.28 -12.57
N PRO A 337 12.36 -14.12 -12.51
CA PRO A 337 12.26 -15.39 -11.82
C PRO A 337 11.97 -15.17 -10.33
N PRO A 338 11.12 -16.01 -9.70
CA PRO A 338 10.79 -15.84 -8.29
C PRO A 338 12.01 -16.17 -7.43
N TYR A 339 12.34 -15.30 -6.48
CA TYR A 339 13.52 -15.47 -5.64
C TYR A 339 13.47 -16.79 -4.85
N THR A 340 14.39 -17.71 -5.09
CA THR A 340 14.44 -19.04 -4.47
C THR A 340 15.21 -19.08 -3.14
N GLY A 341 16.02 -18.07 -2.87
CA GLY A 341 16.84 -18.03 -1.66
C GLY A 341 16.06 -17.67 -0.39
N ARG A 342 16.76 -17.66 0.74
CA ARG A 342 16.29 -17.01 1.98
C ARG A 342 16.79 -15.57 1.99
N PRO A 343 15.92 -14.56 2.23
CA PRO A 343 16.34 -13.17 2.26
C PRO A 343 17.52 -12.99 3.23
N LYS A 344 18.67 -12.58 2.70
CA LYS A 344 19.84 -12.28 3.52
C LYS A 344 19.51 -11.03 4.34
N ARG A 345 19.54 -11.13 5.68
CA ARG A 345 19.72 -10.02 6.65
C ARG A 345 18.56 -9.32 7.34
N HIS A 346 17.29 -9.52 7.01
CA HIS A 346 16.27 -8.81 7.78
C HIS A 346 15.61 -9.74 8.77
N THR A 347 15.73 -9.40 10.07
CA THR A 347 15.05 -9.92 11.28
C THR A 347 14.20 -11.19 11.08
N ALA A 348 14.27 -12.20 11.96
CA ALA A 348 13.48 -13.45 11.87
C ALA A 348 12.02 -13.32 11.37
N ARG A 349 11.37 -12.17 11.63
CA ARG A 349 10.06 -11.79 11.08
C ARG A 349 9.99 -11.63 9.55
N LEU A 350 11.00 -11.06 8.90
CA LEU A 350 11.07 -10.91 7.43
C LEU A 350 11.46 -12.23 6.74
N ALA A 351 12.31 -13.04 7.40
CA ALA A 351 12.54 -14.42 6.97
C ALA A 351 11.23 -15.24 7.03
N ALA A 352 10.37 -14.97 8.02
CA ALA A 352 9.07 -15.61 8.08
C ALA A 352 8.20 -15.21 6.88
N ASP A 353 8.24 -13.96 6.40
CA ASP A 353 7.34 -13.42 5.35
C ASP A 353 7.68 -13.84 3.91
N GLU A 354 8.82 -14.50 3.67
CA GLU A 354 9.26 -15.05 2.37
C GLU A 354 9.27 -14.07 1.19
N GLY A 355 9.10 -12.76 1.45
CA GLY A 355 9.01 -11.77 0.38
C GLY A 355 7.66 -11.75 -0.35
N MET A 356 6.58 -12.25 0.29
CA MET A 356 5.25 -12.37 -0.32
C MET A 356 4.25 -11.33 0.18
N ARG A 357 3.37 -10.87 -0.72
CA ARG A 357 2.22 -10.03 -0.42
C ARG A 357 1.10 -10.82 0.24
N VAL A 358 0.18 -10.11 0.87
CA VAL A 358 -1.03 -10.70 1.46
C VAL A 358 -2.25 -10.50 0.58
N GLY A 359 -3.07 -11.55 0.47
CA GLY A 359 -4.36 -11.50 -0.22
C GLY A 359 -5.45 -10.87 0.65
N LEU A 360 -6.70 -10.94 0.16
CA LEU A 360 -7.89 -10.37 0.83
C LEU A 360 -8.16 -10.95 2.21
N ASN A 361 -7.78 -12.21 2.39
CA ASN A 361 -7.88 -12.91 3.65
C ASN A 361 -6.76 -12.52 4.65
N GLY A 362 -5.86 -11.60 4.28
CA GLY A 362 -4.67 -11.27 5.05
C GLY A 362 -3.70 -12.46 5.23
N LYS A 363 -3.95 -13.57 4.51
CA LYS A 363 -2.98 -14.66 4.36
C LYS A 363 -2.07 -14.32 3.19
N ARG A 364 -0.91 -14.95 3.16
CA ARG A 364 0.03 -14.74 2.07
C ARG A 364 -0.53 -15.30 0.78
N MET A 365 -0.22 -14.61 -0.30
CA MET A 365 -0.47 -15.11 -1.64
C MET A 365 0.54 -16.22 -1.95
N GLU A 366 0.15 -17.10 -2.86
CA GLU A 366 1.01 -18.16 -3.36
C GLU A 366 2.17 -17.56 -4.14
N LYS A 367 3.34 -18.20 -4.01
CA LYS A 367 4.53 -17.81 -4.75
C LYS A 367 4.32 -18.15 -6.22
N PRO A 368 4.58 -17.23 -7.16
CA PRO A 368 4.39 -17.53 -8.57
C PRO A 368 5.38 -18.62 -8.98
N SER A 369 4.96 -19.51 -9.88
CA SER A 369 5.88 -20.50 -10.43
C SER A 369 6.92 -19.80 -11.33
N PRO A 370 8.13 -20.36 -11.48
CA PRO A 370 9.09 -19.82 -12.44
C PRO A 370 8.55 -19.73 -13.87
N GLU A 371 7.70 -20.69 -14.26
CA GLU A 371 7.06 -20.73 -15.59
C GLU A 371 6.09 -19.56 -15.79
N ASP A 372 5.32 -19.20 -14.76
CA ASP A 372 4.45 -18.01 -14.78
C ASP A 372 5.26 -16.70 -14.86
N CYS A 373 6.55 -16.74 -14.56
CA CYS A 373 7.37 -15.54 -14.58
C CYS A 373 8.02 -15.28 -15.93
N ILE A 374 8.07 -16.30 -16.80
CA ILE A 374 8.73 -16.22 -18.12
C ILE A 374 7.70 -15.70 -19.14
N PRO A 375 8.05 -14.71 -19.97
CA PRO A 375 7.21 -14.29 -21.08
C PRO A 375 6.91 -15.50 -21.97
N SER A 376 5.63 -15.80 -22.19
CA SER A 376 5.24 -16.82 -23.16
C SER A 376 5.81 -16.39 -24.51
N ASN A 377 6.71 -17.20 -25.10
CA ASN A 377 7.44 -16.95 -26.35
C ASN A 377 6.69 -15.96 -27.25
N MET A 378 6.95 -14.66 -27.07
CA MET A 378 6.76 -13.73 -28.15
C MET A 378 7.81 -14.20 -29.12
N GLU A 379 7.38 -14.97 -30.15
CA GLU A 379 8.23 -15.28 -31.31
C GLU A 379 9.08 -14.05 -31.55
N GLU A 380 10.41 -14.23 -31.65
CA GLU A 380 11.35 -13.16 -31.94
C GLU A 380 10.81 -12.41 -33.17
N VAL A 381 10.00 -11.37 -32.95
CA VAL A 381 9.45 -10.55 -34.02
C VAL A 381 10.63 -9.69 -34.42
N ASP A 382 11.51 -10.27 -35.25
CA ASP A 382 12.82 -9.79 -35.70
C ASP A 382 13.13 -8.43 -35.09
N ASP A 383 13.65 -8.47 -33.86
CA ASP A 383 13.82 -7.24 -33.08
C ASP A 383 14.94 -6.36 -33.68
N ASP A 384 15.66 -6.88 -34.70
CA ASP A 384 16.75 -6.26 -35.43
C ASP A 384 16.37 -4.96 -36.20
N GLN A 385 15.08 -4.62 -36.32
CA GLN A 385 14.64 -3.34 -36.88
C GLN A 385 14.33 -2.27 -35.82
N TRP A 386 14.44 -2.58 -34.54
CA TRP A 386 14.12 -1.63 -33.47
C TRP A 386 15.41 -0.99 -32.94
N ARG A 387 15.50 0.34 -33.07
CA ARG A 387 16.56 1.13 -32.43
C ARG A 387 16.55 0.88 -30.93
N ASP A 388 17.73 0.71 -30.34
CA ASP A 388 17.93 0.68 -28.90
C ASP A 388 17.21 1.89 -28.25
N GLU A 389 16.33 1.61 -27.29
CA GLU A 389 15.41 2.58 -26.66
C GLU A 389 16.14 3.65 -25.80
N ASP A 390 17.47 3.60 -25.74
CA ASP A 390 18.28 4.34 -24.77
C ASP A 390 18.27 5.86 -25.00
N ASP A 391 18.12 6.35 -26.23
CA ASP A 391 18.35 7.78 -26.56
C ASP A 391 17.07 8.62 -26.84
N PHE A 392 15.85 8.08 -26.77
CA PHE A 392 14.68 8.77 -27.38
C PHE A 392 13.89 9.73 -26.48
N PHE A 393 14.19 9.79 -25.18
CA PHE A 393 13.55 10.72 -24.23
C PHE A 393 14.45 11.91 -23.86
N ASP A 394 15.39 12.30 -24.72
CA ASP A 394 15.95 13.64 -24.59
C ASP A 394 14.87 14.62 -25.07
N PRO A 395 14.22 15.38 -24.18
CA PRO A 395 13.32 16.44 -24.63
C PRO A 395 14.17 17.35 -25.51
N GLU A 396 13.82 17.44 -26.80
CA GLU A 396 14.34 18.51 -27.64
C GLU A 396 14.21 19.79 -26.82
N GLU A 397 15.34 20.48 -26.68
CA GLU A 397 15.63 21.61 -25.80
C GLU A 397 14.73 22.82 -26.14
N GLU A 398 13.41 22.65 -26.02
CA GLU A 398 12.40 23.66 -26.29
C GLU A 398 12.32 24.57 -25.07
N GLY A 399 13.25 25.52 -25.04
CA GLY A 399 13.16 26.81 -24.37
C GLY A 399 12.73 26.77 -22.92
N GLU A 400 13.71 26.91 -22.01
CA GLU A 400 13.56 27.22 -20.58
C GLU A 400 12.37 28.14 -20.30
N SER A 401 11.17 27.56 -20.13
CA SER A 401 10.04 28.27 -19.56
C SER A 401 10.26 28.24 -18.06
N ASP A 402 10.60 29.40 -17.52
CA ASP A 402 10.76 29.74 -16.09
C ASP A 402 9.50 29.38 -15.30
N LEU A 403 9.30 28.07 -15.08
CA LEU A 403 8.30 27.51 -14.20
C LEU A 403 8.89 27.59 -12.79
N SER A 404 8.71 28.75 -12.18
CA SER A 404 9.01 29.00 -10.78
C SER A 404 8.49 27.84 -9.93
N GLU A 405 9.41 26.97 -9.48
CA GLU A 405 9.15 25.94 -8.49
C GLU A 405 8.46 26.61 -7.32
N THR A 406 7.19 26.29 -7.12
CA THR A 406 6.46 26.79 -5.96
C THR A 406 7.13 26.13 -4.75
N PRO A 407 7.78 26.89 -3.84
CA PRO A 407 8.52 26.30 -2.74
C PRO A 407 7.58 25.40 -1.93
N PRO A 408 8.02 24.19 -1.53
CA PRO A 408 7.19 23.30 -0.74
C PRO A 408 6.70 24.07 0.48
N PRO A 409 5.40 23.98 0.82
CA PRO A 409 4.80 24.79 1.88
C PRO A 409 5.61 24.60 3.16
N ALA A 410 6.21 25.69 3.65
CA ALA A 410 7.07 25.71 4.83
C ALA A 410 6.42 24.93 5.96
N ALA A 411 7.09 23.86 6.40
CA ALA A 411 6.63 22.95 7.44
C ALA A 411 6.49 23.71 8.77
N THR A 412 5.34 24.34 8.98
CA THR A 412 5.08 25.11 10.19
C THR A 412 4.93 24.15 11.37
N SER A 413 5.62 24.52 12.44
CA SER A 413 6.07 23.70 13.53
C SER A 413 4.99 23.41 14.60
N GLN A 414 5.33 22.44 15.46
CA GLN A 414 4.80 22.19 16.81
C GLN A 414 3.37 21.61 17.00
N SER A 415 3.28 20.27 17.01
CA SER A 415 2.43 19.58 17.99
C SER A 415 2.97 18.20 18.43
N ASN A 416 3.72 18.21 19.55
CA ASN A 416 3.79 17.28 20.70
C ASN A 416 3.76 15.74 20.60
N ASN A 417 3.76 15.11 19.43
CA ASN A 417 4.08 13.68 19.34
C ASN A 417 5.40 13.51 18.61
N GLU A 418 6.52 13.65 19.33
CA GLU A 418 7.87 13.30 18.83
C GLU A 418 7.85 11.90 18.19
N ARG A 419 7.17 10.94 18.85
CA ARG A 419 6.92 9.58 18.32
C ARG A 419 6.21 9.52 16.96
N GLU A 420 5.45 10.54 16.56
CA GLU A 420 4.82 10.59 15.23
C GLU A 420 5.68 11.31 14.20
N ARG A 421 6.59 12.20 14.62
CA ARG A 421 7.58 12.81 13.72
C ARG A 421 8.62 11.79 13.25
N ASP A 422 8.94 10.82 14.08
CA ASP A 422 9.89 9.76 13.76
C ASP A 422 9.30 8.68 12.83
N ARG A 423 8.00 8.72 12.56
CA ARG A 423 7.38 7.79 11.62
C ARG A 423 7.80 8.18 10.22
N LYS A 424 8.69 7.37 9.65
CA LYS A 424 9.12 7.48 8.26
C LYS A 424 7.89 7.36 7.34
N ALA A 425 7.81 8.19 6.31
CA ALA A 425 6.78 8.04 5.28
C ALA A 425 7.01 6.72 4.53
N GLY A 426 5.97 6.24 3.86
CA GLY A 426 5.98 5.09 2.98
C GLY A 426 4.94 5.26 1.87
N PHE A 427 4.92 4.32 0.93
CA PHE A 427 4.13 4.39 -0.29
C PHE A 427 3.06 3.31 -0.28
N ALA A 428 1.80 3.72 -0.34
CA ALA A 428 0.68 2.78 -0.35
C ALA A 428 0.67 2.01 -1.67
N LEU A 429 0.52 0.69 -1.57
CA LEU A 429 0.31 -0.17 -2.74
C LEU A 429 -1.18 -0.17 -3.07
N ASN A 430 -1.51 -0.32 -4.35
CA ASN A 430 -2.88 -0.22 -4.84
C ASN A 430 -3.56 1.01 -4.23
N THR A 431 -3.15 2.23 -4.62
CA THR A 431 -3.77 3.49 -4.18
C THR A 431 -5.20 3.56 -4.72
N LEU A 432 -6.09 2.78 -4.10
CA LEU A 432 -7.48 2.72 -4.45
C LEU A 432 -8.03 4.12 -4.18
N THR A 433 -8.32 4.85 -5.27
CA THR A 433 -8.64 6.29 -5.25
C THR A 433 -9.91 6.60 -4.44
N ARG A 434 -10.87 5.68 -4.39
CA ARG A 434 -12.21 5.90 -3.80
C ARG A 434 -12.47 5.17 -2.49
N LEU A 435 -12.65 5.89 -1.39
CA LEU A 435 -12.98 5.35 -0.07
C LEU A 435 -14.14 4.34 -0.07
N PRO A 436 -14.24 3.43 0.93
CA PRO A 436 -15.37 2.53 1.06
C PRO A 436 -16.74 3.26 1.10
N HIS A 437 -17.73 2.76 0.38
CA HIS A 437 -19.09 3.30 0.32
C HIS A 437 -20.15 2.26 0.71
N LYS A 438 -21.30 2.76 1.16
CA LYS A 438 -22.46 1.95 1.55
C LYS A 438 -23.03 1.21 0.34
N GLY A 439 -23.27 -0.09 0.50
CA GLY A 439 -23.88 -0.98 -0.51
C GLY A 439 -22.94 -1.38 -1.64
N MET A 440 -21.64 -1.16 -1.49
CA MET A 440 -20.65 -1.47 -2.52
C MET A 440 -19.50 -2.27 -1.92
N PRO A 441 -19.66 -3.61 -1.88
CA PRO A 441 -18.67 -4.49 -1.30
C PRO A 441 -17.31 -4.40 -2.00
N ASN A 442 -16.28 -4.13 -1.22
CA ASN A 442 -14.90 -4.16 -1.70
C ASN A 442 -13.96 -4.75 -0.63
N PRO A 443 -13.86 -6.08 -0.54
CA PRO A 443 -13.03 -6.76 0.45
C PRO A 443 -11.55 -6.33 0.45
N ARG A 444 -11.03 -5.81 -0.66
CA ARG A 444 -9.66 -5.27 -0.77
C ARG A 444 -9.39 -4.20 0.28
N ARG A 445 -10.42 -3.46 0.67
CA ARG A 445 -10.34 -2.39 1.67
C ARG A 445 -10.08 -2.88 3.08
N PHE A 446 -10.20 -4.17 3.35
CA PHE A 446 -9.81 -4.74 4.64
C PHE A 446 -8.30 -4.82 4.81
N VAL A 447 -7.52 -4.76 3.72
CA VAL A 447 -6.07 -4.78 3.77
C VAL A 447 -5.53 -3.44 3.27
N PHE A 448 -4.56 -2.89 3.99
CA PHE A 448 -3.82 -1.70 3.60
C PHE A 448 -2.36 -2.10 3.42
N GLU A 449 -1.94 -2.25 2.18
CA GLU A 449 -0.58 -2.63 1.79
C GLU A 449 0.28 -1.39 1.52
N TYR A 450 1.56 -1.44 1.84
CA TYR A 450 2.49 -0.33 1.61
C TYR A 450 3.97 -0.75 1.66
N ILE A 451 4.84 0.02 1.01
CA ILE A 451 6.30 -0.08 1.11
C ILE A 451 6.81 0.98 2.08
N GLN A 452 7.74 0.59 2.97
CA GLN A 452 8.37 1.50 3.91
C GLN A 452 9.76 0.98 4.33
N ASN A 453 10.81 1.73 4.03
CA ASN A 453 12.24 1.38 4.20
C ASN A 453 12.62 0.06 3.52
N GLY A 454 12.39 -0.04 2.22
CA GLY A 454 12.69 -1.20 1.37
C GLY A 454 11.90 -2.45 1.76
N THR A 455 10.86 -2.31 2.57
CA THR A 455 10.15 -3.43 3.18
C THR A 455 8.65 -3.33 2.92
N TYR A 456 8.07 -4.42 2.41
CA TYR A 456 6.63 -4.57 2.34
C TYR A 456 6.00 -4.69 3.73
N ARG A 457 4.93 -3.94 3.94
CA ARG A 457 4.13 -3.97 5.16
C ARG A 457 2.66 -3.99 4.78
N HIS A 458 1.86 -4.54 5.67
CA HIS A 458 0.42 -4.51 5.53
C HIS A 458 -0.24 -4.31 6.89
N ASN A 459 -1.39 -3.65 6.89
CA ASN A 459 -2.28 -3.59 8.03
C ASN A 459 -3.60 -4.24 7.62
N VAL A 460 -4.14 -5.11 8.47
CA VAL A 460 -5.48 -5.67 8.25
C VAL A 460 -6.48 -5.00 9.19
N PHE A 461 -7.67 -4.70 8.68
CA PHE A 461 -8.76 -4.14 9.45
C PHE A 461 -9.26 -5.18 10.44
N GLN A 462 -8.83 -5.05 11.69
CA GLN A 462 -9.30 -5.86 12.81
C GLN A 462 -10.07 -4.95 13.77
N HIS A 463 -11.35 -5.24 13.97
CA HIS A 463 -12.19 -4.52 14.92
C HIS A 463 -12.93 -5.53 15.78
N GLU A 464 -12.96 -5.32 17.11
CA GLU A 464 -13.49 -6.30 18.07
C GLU A 464 -14.96 -6.67 17.80
N SER A 465 -15.75 -5.70 17.32
CA SER A 465 -17.15 -5.91 16.98
C SER A 465 -17.41 -6.70 15.68
N PHE A 466 -16.40 -7.00 14.86
CA PHE A 466 -16.61 -7.59 13.54
C PHE A 466 -15.87 -8.92 13.35
N TYR A 467 -16.54 -9.89 12.74
CA TYR A 467 -15.87 -11.02 12.09
C TYR A 467 -16.04 -10.92 10.56
N PHE A 468 -15.14 -11.58 9.85
CA PHE A 468 -15.04 -11.51 8.40
C PHE A 468 -15.15 -12.93 7.82
N PRO A 469 -16.34 -13.33 7.32
CA PRO A 469 -16.56 -14.68 6.81
C PRO A 469 -15.55 -15.06 5.73
N GLU A 470 -15.26 -14.13 4.80
CA GLU A 470 -14.33 -14.29 3.68
C GLU A 470 -12.89 -14.59 4.12
N ARG A 471 -12.55 -14.30 5.38
CA ARG A 471 -11.20 -14.51 5.91
C ARG A 471 -10.98 -15.94 6.41
N GLY A 472 -12.06 -16.71 6.59
CA GLY A 472 -12.02 -18.03 7.20
C GLY A 472 -11.47 -17.99 8.64
N GLU A 473 -11.62 -16.86 9.33
CA GLU A 473 -10.98 -16.61 10.64
C GLU A 473 -11.71 -17.25 11.84
N ASP A 474 -12.87 -17.89 11.65
CA ASP A 474 -13.67 -18.36 12.79
C ASP A 474 -13.32 -19.77 13.31
N GLU A 475 -12.68 -20.65 12.54
CA GLU A 475 -12.43 -22.02 13.04
C GLU A 475 -11.11 -22.18 13.79
N ASN A 476 -10.07 -21.43 13.39
CA ASN A 476 -8.72 -21.64 13.88
C ASN A 476 -8.12 -20.45 14.63
N ARG A 477 -8.91 -19.43 14.99
CA ARG A 477 -8.41 -18.39 15.88
C ARG A 477 -8.08 -19.08 17.20
N PRO A 478 -6.79 -19.27 17.52
CA PRO A 478 -6.46 -20.02 18.70
C PRO A 478 -7.04 -19.23 19.87
N ALA A 479 -7.57 -19.91 20.89
CA ALA A 479 -8.12 -19.30 22.11
C ALA A 479 -7.02 -18.55 22.94
N LYS A 480 -6.04 -17.95 22.26
CA LYS A 480 -4.92 -17.16 22.74
C LYS A 480 -5.42 -15.79 23.17
N SER A 481 -6.10 -15.78 24.30
CA SER A 481 -5.43 -15.53 25.56
C SER A 481 -6.53 -15.69 26.60
N LYS A 482 -6.25 -16.44 27.67
CA LYS A 482 -7.11 -16.52 28.87
C LYS A 482 -7.19 -15.16 29.61
N ARG A 483 -6.98 -14.02 28.92
CA ARG A 483 -7.37 -12.71 29.43
C ARG A 483 -8.89 -12.76 29.59
N GLN A 484 -9.31 -12.52 30.82
CA GLN A 484 -10.64 -12.84 31.33
C GLN A 484 -11.75 -12.66 30.29
N PRO A 485 -12.73 -13.60 30.24
CA PRO A 485 -13.86 -13.50 29.34
C PRO A 485 -14.46 -12.10 29.46
N ARG A 486 -14.20 -11.26 28.46
CA ARG A 486 -14.88 -9.98 28.37
C ARG A 486 -16.36 -10.30 28.35
N LYS A 487 -17.14 -9.50 29.09
CA LYS A 487 -18.58 -9.75 29.29
C LYS A 487 -19.21 -10.21 27.96
N PRO A 488 -19.99 -11.30 27.93
CA PRO A 488 -20.49 -11.98 26.73
C PRO A 488 -21.47 -11.16 25.86
N LYS A 489 -21.51 -9.83 25.99
CA LYS A 489 -22.56 -9.01 25.40
C LYS A 489 -22.34 -8.62 23.94
N ASP A 490 -21.12 -8.68 23.42
CA ASP A 490 -20.86 -8.31 22.03
C ASP A 490 -20.21 -9.48 21.30
N THR A 491 -21.01 -10.49 20.94
CA THR A 491 -20.62 -11.45 19.91
C THR A 491 -20.24 -10.65 18.65
N PRO A 492 -19.06 -10.88 18.05
CA PRO A 492 -18.69 -10.23 16.80
C PRO A 492 -19.83 -10.42 15.78
N VAL A 493 -20.23 -9.35 15.11
CA VAL A 493 -21.23 -9.40 14.04
C VAL A 493 -20.53 -9.45 12.68
N PRO A 494 -21.11 -10.08 11.64
CA PRO A 494 -20.48 -10.05 10.33
C PRO A 494 -20.41 -8.61 9.85
N PHE A 495 -19.29 -8.25 9.20
CA PHE A 495 -19.19 -6.93 8.57
C PHE A 495 -20.28 -6.78 7.50
N ASP A 496 -20.95 -5.63 7.48
CA ASP A 496 -22.10 -5.39 6.61
C ASP A 496 -21.83 -4.14 5.79
N TRP A 497 -21.70 -4.34 4.47
CA TRP A 497 -21.45 -3.27 3.52
C TRP A 497 -22.64 -2.32 3.36
N ASN A 498 -23.85 -2.76 3.74
CA ASN A 498 -25.05 -1.94 3.77
C ASN A 498 -25.19 -1.14 5.07
N ASN A 499 -24.39 -1.43 6.11
CA ASN A 499 -24.45 -0.68 7.35
C ASN A 499 -23.48 0.51 7.31
N GLY A 500 -24.03 1.73 7.27
CA GLY A 500 -23.24 2.96 7.22
C GLY A 500 -22.27 3.13 8.39
N SER A 501 -22.57 2.57 9.57
CA SER A 501 -21.67 2.61 10.73
C SER A 501 -20.46 1.69 10.56
N HIS A 502 -20.62 0.52 9.93
CA HIS A 502 -19.53 -0.42 9.63
C HIS A 502 -18.59 0.20 8.60
N ILE A 503 -19.16 0.74 7.51
CA ILE A 503 -18.42 1.49 6.48
C ILE A 503 -17.67 2.68 7.07
N THR A 504 -18.30 3.48 7.94
CA THR A 504 -17.64 4.63 8.57
C THR A 504 -16.41 4.21 9.39
N LYS A 505 -16.48 3.08 10.09
CA LYS A 505 -15.32 2.53 10.83
C LYS A 505 -14.20 2.11 9.89
N LEU A 506 -14.53 1.39 8.81
CA LEU A 506 -13.56 0.97 7.80
C LEU A 506 -12.90 2.17 7.10
N THR A 507 -13.69 3.14 6.65
CA THR A 507 -13.22 4.37 6.02
C THR A 507 -12.33 5.17 6.95
N ASN A 508 -12.67 5.29 8.23
CA ASN A 508 -11.83 5.96 9.22
C ASN A 508 -10.51 5.22 9.44
N TRP A 509 -10.53 3.89 9.53
CA TRP A 509 -9.32 3.08 9.64
C TRP A 509 -8.42 3.22 8.41
N TYR A 510 -8.98 3.11 7.21
CA TYR A 510 -8.24 3.22 5.96
C TYR A 510 -7.60 4.61 5.83
N ARG A 511 -8.39 5.66 6.08
CA ARG A 511 -7.88 7.04 6.10
C ARG A 511 -6.77 7.24 7.12
N GLN A 512 -6.87 6.64 8.31
CA GLN A 512 -5.81 6.72 9.32
C GLN A 512 -4.54 6.04 8.84
N ASN A 513 -4.62 4.87 8.21
CA ASN A 513 -3.44 4.18 7.67
C ASN A 513 -2.84 4.95 6.49
N SER A 514 -3.66 5.42 5.55
CA SER A 514 -3.20 6.27 4.45
C SER A 514 -2.46 7.51 4.94
N ILE A 515 -2.99 8.22 5.95
CA ILE A 515 -2.32 9.38 6.56
C ILE A 515 -1.02 8.99 7.27
N ARG A 516 -0.99 7.84 7.96
CA ARG A 516 0.21 7.37 8.67
C ARG A 516 1.31 6.96 7.71
N VAL A 517 0.95 6.32 6.60
CA VAL A 517 1.89 5.79 5.61
C VAL A 517 2.36 6.89 4.70
N GLY A 518 1.46 7.59 4.00
CA GLY A 518 1.85 8.59 3.00
C GLY A 518 2.59 9.81 3.56
N GLY A 519 2.81 9.89 4.88
CA GLY A 519 3.45 11.02 5.53
C GLY A 519 2.69 12.35 5.35
N ALA A 520 1.53 12.32 4.67
CA ALA A 520 0.68 13.44 4.40
C ALA A 520 0.38 14.09 5.75
N LEU A 521 1.07 15.21 6.00
CA LEU A 521 1.04 15.92 7.25
C LEU A 521 -0.42 16.03 7.65
N ARG A 522 -0.75 15.44 8.80
CA ARG A 522 -2.07 15.57 9.41
C ARG A 522 -2.48 17.02 9.23
N ARG A 523 -3.67 17.24 8.64
CA ARG A 523 -4.32 18.55 8.43
C ARG A 523 -3.55 19.64 9.16
N GLY A 524 -2.84 20.51 8.41
CA GLY A 524 -1.89 21.47 8.96
C GLY A 524 -2.37 22.01 10.30
N ALA A 525 -1.47 22.03 11.30
CA ALA A 525 -1.80 22.21 12.71
C ALA A 525 -2.94 23.21 12.89
N HIS A 526 -3.95 22.84 13.70
CA HIS A 526 -5.08 23.71 13.96
C HIS A 526 -4.58 25.08 14.39
N GLN A 527 -4.77 26.10 13.56
CA GLN A 527 -4.26 27.43 13.85
C GLN A 527 -4.89 27.92 15.16
N THR A 528 -4.06 28.41 16.08
CA THR A 528 -4.53 28.87 17.38
C THR A 528 -5.47 30.05 17.22
N TRP A 529 -6.48 30.14 18.09
CA TRP A 529 -7.41 31.26 18.10
C TRP A 529 -6.74 32.45 18.76
N SER A 530 -6.65 33.57 18.05
CA SER A 530 -6.11 34.81 18.61
C SER A 530 -7.07 35.39 19.66
N ASP A 531 -6.58 36.27 20.53
CA ASP A 531 -7.44 36.94 21.50
C ASP A 531 -8.49 37.84 20.84
N ALA A 532 -8.14 38.47 19.71
CA ALA A 532 -9.08 39.25 18.91
C ALA A 532 -10.22 38.37 18.36
N GLU A 533 -9.91 37.17 17.86
CA GLU A 533 -10.93 36.24 17.36
C GLU A 533 -11.84 35.73 18.48
N ARG A 534 -11.27 35.48 19.68
CA ARG A 534 -12.03 35.10 20.87
C ARG A 534 -12.95 36.22 21.32
N GLN A 535 -12.45 37.45 21.34
CA GLN A 535 -13.24 38.63 21.70
C GLN A 535 -14.37 38.86 20.70
N TRP A 536 -14.08 38.76 19.41
CA TRP A 536 -15.09 38.87 18.36
C TRP A 536 -16.23 37.88 18.55
N LEU A 537 -15.91 36.61 18.86
CA LEU A 537 -16.93 35.58 19.09
C LEU A 537 -17.75 35.87 20.34
N TYR A 538 -17.11 36.42 21.38
CA TYR A 538 -17.79 36.87 22.59
C TYR A 538 -18.75 38.03 22.30
N ASP A 539 -18.34 39.02 21.51
CA ASP A 539 -19.19 40.17 21.17
C ASP A 539 -20.43 39.72 20.38
N ARG A 540 -20.28 38.77 19.45
CA ARG A 540 -21.43 38.16 18.74
C ARG A 540 -22.38 37.41 19.68
N MET A 541 -21.86 36.80 20.75
CA MET A 541 -22.70 36.18 21.77
C MET A 541 -23.47 37.22 22.59
N VAL A 542 -22.86 38.36 22.91
CA VAL A 542 -23.54 39.49 23.59
C VAL A 542 -24.66 40.04 22.71
N GLU A 543 -24.39 40.28 21.41
CA GLU A 543 -25.40 40.75 20.46
C GLU A 543 -26.59 39.78 20.36
N LEU A 544 -26.32 38.48 20.26
CA LEU A 544 -27.35 37.46 20.20
C LEU A 544 -28.19 37.42 21.49
N PHE A 545 -27.55 37.55 22.65
CA PHE A 545 -28.23 37.62 23.93
C PHE A 545 -29.15 38.85 24.02
N GLN A 546 -28.67 40.02 23.62
CA GLN A 546 -29.47 41.26 23.59
C GLN A 546 -30.67 41.14 22.65
N LYS A 547 -30.48 40.56 21.46
CA LYS A 547 -31.57 40.31 20.52
C LYS A 547 -32.62 39.37 21.11
N THR A 548 -32.18 38.26 21.71
CA THR A 548 -33.09 37.29 22.35
C THR A 548 -33.84 37.91 23.53
N LYS A 549 -33.21 38.83 24.26
CA LYS A 549 -33.84 39.59 25.35
C LYS A 549 -34.93 40.55 24.86
N LEU A 550 -34.72 41.17 23.69
CA LEU A 550 -35.75 42.00 23.05
C LEU A 550 -36.92 41.16 22.55
N ASP A 551 -36.65 39.98 22.00
CA ASP A 551 -37.68 39.07 21.49
C ASP A 551 -38.49 38.41 22.64
N HIS A 552 -37.89 38.25 23.82
CA HIS A 552 -38.50 37.62 25.00
C HIS A 552 -38.42 38.50 26.26
N PRO A 553 -39.12 39.66 26.31
CA PRO A 553 -38.99 40.62 27.40
C PRO A 553 -39.51 40.13 28.76
N LYS A 554 -40.23 39.00 28.80
CA LYS A 554 -40.79 38.40 30.02
C LYS A 554 -39.88 37.35 30.66
N MET A 555 -38.88 36.86 29.93
CA MET A 555 -37.95 35.85 30.46
C MET A 555 -36.87 36.54 31.28
N SER A 556 -36.44 35.88 32.36
CA SER A 556 -35.28 36.36 33.13
C SER A 556 -33.99 36.21 32.33
N ASP A 557 -32.98 37.02 32.65
CA ASP A 557 -31.68 36.96 31.96
C ASP A 557 -31.04 35.57 32.04
N ASP A 558 -31.21 34.86 33.16
CA ASP A 558 -30.70 33.49 33.35
C ASP A 558 -31.46 32.45 32.52
N GLU A 559 -32.79 32.60 32.38
CA GLU A 559 -33.59 31.75 31.50
C GLU A 559 -33.19 31.94 30.04
N ILE A 560 -33.03 33.20 29.60
CA ILE A 560 -32.61 33.53 28.23
C ILE A 560 -31.23 32.92 27.93
N LYS A 561 -30.26 33.08 28.84
CA LYS A 561 -28.92 32.48 28.69
C LYS A 561 -28.99 30.97 28.50
N LYS A 562 -29.83 30.29 29.28
CA LYS A 562 -30.01 28.83 29.21
C LYS A 562 -30.73 28.37 27.95
N THR A 563 -31.67 29.16 27.41
CA THR A 563 -32.44 28.82 26.20
C THR A 563 -31.83 29.33 24.90
N MET A 564 -30.72 30.08 24.96
CA MET A 564 -30.12 30.71 23.79
C MET A 564 -29.54 29.67 22.80
N TYR A 565 -30.17 29.58 21.63
CA TYR A 565 -29.77 28.73 20.51
C TYR A 565 -29.28 29.59 19.33
N VAL A 566 -28.15 29.21 18.73
CA VAL A 566 -27.65 29.86 17.51
C VAL A 566 -28.29 29.17 16.31
N SER A 567 -29.18 29.86 15.60
CA SER A 567 -29.79 29.32 14.37
C SER A 567 -28.75 29.08 13.28
N ASP A 568 -29.01 28.15 12.35
CA ASP A 568 -28.07 27.83 11.27
C ASP A 568 -27.81 29.02 10.34
N GLU A 569 -28.81 29.88 10.14
CA GLU A 569 -28.67 31.16 9.44
C GLU A 569 -27.69 32.09 10.15
N THR A 570 -27.82 32.21 11.49
CA THR A 570 -26.92 33.02 12.30
C THR A 570 -25.50 32.44 12.26
N LYS A 571 -25.34 31.11 12.31
CA LYS A 571 -24.03 30.46 12.19
C LYS A 571 -23.35 30.78 10.86
N LYS A 572 -24.09 30.76 9.75
CA LYS A 572 -23.58 31.09 8.42
C LYS A 572 -23.21 32.57 8.29
N ALA A 573 -24.04 33.46 8.86
CA ALA A 573 -23.74 34.89 8.91
C ALA A 573 -22.48 35.18 9.75
N TRP A 574 -22.30 34.48 10.87
CA TRP A 574 -21.07 34.57 11.68
C TRP A 574 -19.86 34.03 10.93
N GLU A 575 -19.99 32.92 10.21
CA GLU A 575 -18.93 32.39 9.35
C GLU A 575 -18.48 33.40 8.29
N GLU A 576 -19.42 34.00 7.56
CA GLU A 576 -19.12 35.00 6.53
C GLU A 576 -18.49 36.25 7.14
N SER A 577 -19.06 36.79 8.21
CA SER A 577 -18.52 37.97 8.89
C SER A 577 -17.14 37.71 9.50
N TYR A 578 -16.92 36.54 10.10
CA TYR A 578 -15.62 36.16 10.65
C TYR A 578 -14.57 36.07 9.54
N ASN A 579 -14.93 35.41 8.42
CA ASN A 579 -13.99 35.21 7.33
C ASN A 579 -13.62 36.53 6.63
N ASN A 580 -14.56 37.46 6.51
CA ASN A 580 -14.30 38.79 5.97
C ASN A 580 -13.33 39.61 6.84
N GLU A 581 -13.31 39.38 8.15
CA GLU A 581 -12.50 40.15 9.09
C GLU A 581 -11.11 39.54 9.31
N PHE A 582 -11.02 38.22 9.43
CA PHE A 582 -9.79 37.56 9.88
C PHE A 582 -9.02 36.81 8.77
N VAL A 583 -9.66 36.37 7.68
CA VAL A 583 -8.96 35.57 6.66
C VAL A 583 -7.93 36.44 5.92
N GLY A 584 -6.73 35.90 5.73
CA GLY A 584 -5.63 36.64 5.12
C GLY A 584 -4.80 37.47 6.12
N THR A 585 -5.26 37.64 7.37
CA THR A 585 -4.46 38.32 8.40
C THR A 585 -3.25 37.47 8.79
N GLN A 586 -2.09 38.11 8.96
CA GLN A 586 -0.88 37.45 9.45
C GLN A 586 -1.00 37.19 10.96
N GLN A 587 -0.92 35.93 11.36
CA GLN A 587 -0.92 35.49 12.77
C GLN A 587 0.44 34.86 13.11
N PRO A 588 0.76 34.63 14.40
CA PRO A 588 1.99 33.93 14.78
C PRO A 588 2.13 32.54 14.13
N ASP A 589 1.00 31.86 13.89
CA ASP A 589 0.93 30.55 13.23
C ASP A 589 0.80 30.65 11.70
N GLY A 590 1.07 31.81 11.10
CA GLY A 590 0.96 32.08 9.66
C GLY A 590 -0.32 32.80 9.23
N ILE A 591 -0.57 32.84 7.91
CA ILE A 591 -1.76 33.51 7.34
C ILE A 591 -3.04 32.77 7.76
N ARG A 592 -4.00 33.49 8.33
CA ARG A 592 -5.26 32.92 8.82
C ARG A 592 -6.10 32.34 7.66
N LYS A 593 -6.48 31.07 7.80
CA LYS A 593 -7.37 30.37 6.86
C LYS A 593 -8.83 30.57 7.23
N ALA A 594 -9.72 30.44 6.24
CA ALA A 594 -11.16 30.47 6.46
C ALA A 594 -11.59 29.41 7.48
N ARG A 595 -12.45 29.81 8.41
CA ARG A 595 -13.07 28.92 9.39
C ARG A 595 -14.54 28.73 9.03
N ASN A 596 -15.04 27.52 9.23
CA ASN A 596 -16.45 27.21 9.04
C ASN A 596 -17.26 27.47 10.32
N ALA A 597 -18.58 27.53 10.18
CA ALA A 597 -19.53 27.63 11.29
C ALA A 597 -19.28 26.60 12.40
N ALA A 598 -18.93 25.36 12.05
CA ALA A 598 -18.65 24.30 13.01
C ALA A 598 -17.43 24.61 13.89
N ALA A 599 -16.37 25.23 13.33
CA ALA A 599 -15.20 25.66 14.08
C ALA A 599 -15.53 26.78 15.07
N LEU A 600 -16.38 27.74 14.66
CA LEU A 600 -16.87 28.82 15.55
C LEU A 600 -17.70 28.25 16.71
N MET A 601 -18.64 27.35 16.44
CA MET A 601 -19.44 26.71 17.49
C MET A 601 -18.59 25.84 18.43
N THR A 602 -17.56 25.18 17.90
CA THR A 602 -16.60 24.43 18.70
C THR A 602 -15.82 25.37 19.62
N MET A 603 -15.38 26.54 19.12
CA MET A 603 -14.68 27.52 19.92
C MET A 603 -15.57 28.15 20.99
N ARG A 604 -16.85 28.42 20.67
CA ARG A 604 -17.87 28.89 21.62
C ARG A 604 -17.98 27.97 22.84
N ALA A 605 -17.90 26.65 22.64
CA ALA A 605 -17.94 25.67 23.73
C ALA A 605 -16.59 25.45 24.44
N ARG A 606 -15.51 26.06 23.94
CA ARG A 606 -14.14 25.95 24.47
C ARG A 606 -13.63 27.24 25.11
N ASP A 607 -14.27 28.37 24.87
CA ASP A 607 -13.98 29.62 25.57
C ASP A 607 -14.67 29.63 26.94
N ALA A 608 -13.88 29.68 28.00
CA ALA A 608 -14.37 29.64 29.38
C ALA A 608 -15.26 30.84 29.72
N ARG A 609 -14.95 32.04 29.20
CA ARG A 609 -15.72 33.26 29.45
C ARG A 609 -17.12 33.13 28.88
N ILE A 610 -17.21 32.68 27.63
CA ILE A 610 -18.49 32.43 26.97
C ILE A 610 -19.30 31.35 27.70
N CYS A 611 -18.67 30.26 28.12
CA CYS A 611 -19.36 29.18 28.84
C CYS A 611 -19.92 29.64 30.19
N GLU A 612 -19.13 30.39 30.97
CA GLU A 612 -19.51 30.84 32.31
C GLU A 612 -20.62 31.90 32.28
N GLU A 613 -20.51 32.87 31.39
CA GLU A 613 -21.41 34.02 31.33
C GLU A 613 -22.75 33.69 30.68
N PHE A 614 -22.74 32.90 29.60
CA PHE A 614 -23.93 32.51 28.84
C PHE A 614 -24.45 31.12 29.21
N LYS A 615 -23.89 30.47 30.24
CA LYS A 615 -24.30 29.13 30.73
C LYS A 615 -24.32 28.05 29.64
N ILE A 616 -23.39 28.13 28.70
CA ILE A 616 -23.23 27.14 27.63
C ILE A 616 -22.50 25.92 28.19
N ASN A 617 -22.94 24.72 27.81
CA ASN A 617 -22.29 23.49 28.21
C ASN A 617 -20.84 23.45 27.67
N PRO A 618 -19.82 23.42 28.56
CA PRO A 618 -18.43 23.41 28.12
C PRO A 618 -18.07 22.07 27.48
N ASP A 619 -17.16 22.10 26.49
CA ASP A 619 -16.55 20.90 25.92
C ASP A 619 -15.69 20.20 26.97
N LYS A 620 -16.31 19.27 27.72
CA LYS A 620 -15.68 18.52 28.80
C LYS A 620 -14.39 17.84 28.35
N THR A 621 -14.32 17.37 27.10
CA THR A 621 -13.14 16.69 26.57
C THR A 621 -11.97 17.66 26.37
N TYR A 622 -12.26 18.88 25.91
CA TYR A 622 -11.26 19.93 25.74
C TYR A 622 -10.69 20.37 27.09
N PHE A 623 -11.54 20.70 28.07
CA PHE A 623 -11.08 21.16 29.39
C PHE A 623 -10.43 20.04 30.23
N ALA A 624 -10.83 18.78 30.03
CA ALA A 624 -10.16 17.64 30.67
C ALA A 624 -8.77 17.37 30.09
N ARG A 625 -8.50 17.72 28.82
CA ARG A 625 -7.23 17.37 28.15
C ARG A 625 -5.99 18.01 28.79
N PRO A 626 -5.95 19.32 29.11
CA PRO A 626 -4.82 19.90 29.87
C PRO A 626 -4.61 19.25 31.24
N ARG A 627 -5.71 18.89 31.93
CA ARG A 627 -5.65 18.21 33.23
C ARG A 627 -5.07 16.80 33.10
N ASN A 628 -5.55 16.03 32.12
CA ASN A 628 -5.05 14.69 31.82
C ASN A 628 -3.59 14.73 31.35
N ARG A 629 -3.20 15.73 30.55
CA ARG A 629 -1.80 15.93 30.15
C ARG A 629 -0.89 16.14 31.35
N ARG A 630 -1.24 17.06 32.27
CA ARG A 630 -0.47 17.29 33.50
C ARG A 630 -0.42 16.04 34.38
N ASN A 631 -1.51 15.27 34.45
CA ASN A 631 -1.52 14.01 35.19
C ASN A 631 -0.60 12.97 34.54
N ASN A 632 -0.63 12.81 33.22
CA ASN A 632 0.24 11.89 32.50
C ASN A 632 1.71 12.32 32.58
N GLU A 633 2.02 13.62 32.50
CA GLU A 633 3.37 14.14 32.72
C GLU A 633 3.85 13.87 34.15
N ARG A 634 2.96 13.96 35.15
CA ARG A 634 3.29 13.58 36.54
C ARG A 634 3.51 12.08 36.71
N VAL A 635 2.70 11.25 36.05
CA VAL A 635 2.85 9.78 36.07
C VAL A 635 4.14 9.38 35.37
N GLY A 636 4.40 9.89 34.15
CA GLY A 636 5.64 9.61 33.43
C GLY A 636 6.89 10.11 34.17
N ARG A 637 6.83 11.27 34.84
CA ARG A 637 7.94 11.72 35.72
C ARG A 637 8.12 10.83 36.95
N ARG A 638 7.04 10.26 37.50
CA ARG A 638 7.14 9.29 38.61
C ARG A 638 7.76 8.00 38.11
N GLU A 639 7.28 7.46 37.00
CA GLU A 639 7.83 6.26 36.36
C GLU A 639 9.31 6.42 36.04
N ALA A 640 9.71 7.54 35.44
CA ALA A 640 11.11 7.85 35.15
C ALA A 640 11.95 7.94 36.44
N ARG A 641 11.43 8.57 37.51
CA ARG A 641 12.13 8.61 38.81
C ARG A 641 12.22 7.25 39.50
N THR A 642 11.22 6.38 39.37
CA THR A 642 11.32 5.00 39.87
C THR A 642 12.33 4.19 39.06
N ALA A 643 12.40 4.38 37.74
CA ALA A 643 13.41 3.72 36.91
C ALA A 643 14.84 4.23 37.21
N GLU A 644 14.99 5.50 37.58
CA GLU A 644 16.28 6.11 37.93
C GLU A 644 16.73 5.76 39.36
N ASN A 645 15.78 5.58 40.30
CA ASN A 645 16.06 5.23 41.69
C ASN A 645 16.12 3.72 41.96
N ASP A 646 15.94 2.87 40.95
CA ASP A 646 16.16 1.43 41.05
C ASP A 646 17.38 0.99 40.22
N PRO A 647 18.62 1.35 40.63
CA PRO A 647 19.84 0.92 39.97
C PRO A 647 20.11 -0.59 40.15
N TYR A 648 19.26 -1.32 40.90
CA TYR A 648 19.38 -2.75 41.19
C TYR A 648 18.16 -3.57 40.71
N GLY A 649 17.41 -3.07 39.72
CA GLY A 649 16.35 -3.82 39.03
C GLY A 649 16.85 -5.00 38.17
N GLN A 650 17.83 -5.77 38.67
CA GLN A 650 18.24 -7.07 38.18
C GLN A 650 17.55 -8.17 39.00
N TYR A 651 16.91 -9.10 38.29
CA TYR A 651 16.34 -10.36 38.77
C TYR A 651 15.06 -10.28 39.63
N GLU A 652 13.93 -9.98 38.99
CA GLU A 652 12.68 -10.65 39.38
C GLU A 652 12.75 -12.12 38.93
N PHE A 653 13.17 -12.98 39.86
CA PHE A 653 12.99 -14.41 39.78
C PHE A 653 11.47 -14.68 39.84
N THR A 654 10.84 -14.98 38.70
CA THR A 654 9.45 -15.45 38.66
C THR A 654 9.40 -16.86 39.24
N ALA A 655 9.18 -16.95 40.54
CA ALA A 655 8.83 -18.19 41.22
C ALA A 655 7.37 -18.54 40.90
N ALA A 656 7.16 -19.41 39.91
CA ALA A 656 6.03 -20.34 39.81
C ALA A 656 6.20 -21.21 38.57
N GLU A 657 6.71 -22.42 38.74
CA GLU A 657 6.08 -23.69 38.32
C GLU A 657 7.09 -24.85 38.49
N ASP A 658 6.62 -25.87 39.20
CA ASP A 658 7.33 -27.05 39.67
C ASP A 658 7.93 -27.89 38.54
N LEU A 659 9.24 -28.16 38.62
CA LEU A 659 9.90 -29.25 37.89
C LEU A 659 10.83 -30.02 38.84
N ASP A 660 10.63 -31.34 38.85
CA ASP A 660 11.37 -32.36 39.60
C ASP A 660 12.89 -32.17 39.52
N LEU A 661 13.48 -31.92 40.68
CA LEU A 661 14.91 -31.64 40.84
C LEU A 661 15.63 -32.84 41.49
N GLU A 662 15.49 -34.04 40.91
CA GLU A 662 16.23 -35.23 41.36
C GLU A 662 17.24 -35.79 40.32
N GLY A 663 17.39 -35.12 39.16
CA GLY A 663 18.24 -35.62 38.07
C GLY A 663 19.59 -34.93 37.85
N TYR A 664 19.87 -33.77 38.45
CA TYR A 664 20.97 -32.90 37.97
C TYR A 664 21.94 -32.44 39.08
N MET A 665 22.22 -33.32 40.04
CA MET A 665 23.26 -33.14 41.06
C MET A 665 24.37 -34.20 40.92
N ARG A 666 24.87 -34.41 39.70
CA ARG A 666 26.14 -35.11 39.45
C ARG A 666 26.81 -34.56 38.19
N THR A 667 27.55 -33.47 38.36
CA THR A 667 28.88 -33.20 37.77
C THR A 667 29.22 -31.73 37.98
N THR A 668 29.60 -31.39 39.22
CA THR A 668 30.36 -30.18 39.50
C THR A 668 31.59 -30.58 40.29
N THR A 669 32.71 -30.72 39.60
CA THR A 669 34.05 -30.49 40.16
C THR A 669 34.98 -30.03 39.05
N PHE A 670 35.55 -28.83 39.26
CA PHE A 670 36.85 -28.38 38.77
C PHE A 670 36.99 -27.99 37.28
N ILE A 671 36.89 -26.69 36.97
CA ILE A 671 38.03 -25.75 36.84
C ILE A 671 37.47 -24.35 36.54
N GLU A 672 37.78 -23.40 37.41
CA GLU A 672 37.67 -21.96 37.15
C GLU A 672 38.92 -21.45 36.43
N GLN A 673 38.70 -20.37 35.66
CA GLN A 673 39.65 -19.35 35.23
C GLN A 673 40.59 -19.64 34.06
N VAL A 674 40.59 -18.67 33.14
CA VAL A 674 41.29 -18.54 31.85
C VAL A 674 40.57 -19.22 30.69
N ASN A 675 39.69 -18.48 29.99
CA ASN A 675 39.44 -18.55 28.53
C ASN A 675 38.20 -17.74 28.14
N PHE A 676 38.29 -16.40 28.14
CA PHE A 676 37.27 -15.55 27.49
C PHE A 676 37.84 -14.62 26.41
N GLU A 677 39.15 -14.70 26.12
CA GLU A 677 39.79 -13.91 25.05
C GLU A 677 40.22 -14.76 23.84
N HIS A 678 40.12 -16.09 23.89
CA HIS A 678 40.59 -16.97 22.82
C HIS A 678 39.52 -17.28 21.75
N ASP A 679 38.23 -17.26 22.11
CA ASP A 679 37.14 -17.64 21.18
C ASP A 679 36.74 -16.53 20.21
N ALA A 680 37.02 -15.26 20.54
CA ALA A 680 36.78 -14.14 19.64
C ALA A 680 37.85 -14.03 18.53
N GLN A 681 39.06 -14.57 18.76
CA GLN A 681 40.14 -14.59 17.75
C GLN A 681 40.06 -15.82 16.84
N LEU A 682 39.62 -16.97 17.34
CA LEU A 682 39.42 -18.18 16.52
C LEU A 682 38.29 -18.02 15.49
N SER A 683 37.18 -17.38 15.84
CA SER A 683 36.07 -17.13 14.89
C SER A 683 36.45 -16.20 13.73
N LEU A 684 37.43 -15.30 13.93
CA LEU A 684 37.88 -14.40 12.88
C LEU A 684 38.89 -15.08 11.96
N ASN A 685 39.77 -15.91 12.53
CA ASN A 685 40.75 -16.71 11.79
C ASN A 685 40.09 -17.82 10.96
N ASP A 686 39.07 -18.50 11.47
CA ASP A 686 38.38 -19.55 10.69
C ASP A 686 37.57 -18.97 9.52
N GLN A 687 37.02 -17.76 9.68
CA GLN A 687 36.33 -17.06 8.59
C GLN A 687 37.28 -16.53 7.53
N THR A 688 38.47 -16.04 7.90
CA THR A 688 39.49 -15.65 6.94
C THR A 688 40.10 -16.87 6.25
N HIS A 689 40.40 -17.95 6.95
CA HIS A 689 40.91 -19.18 6.35
C HIS A 689 39.90 -19.84 5.40
N TRP A 690 38.61 -19.88 5.75
CA TRP A 690 37.56 -20.39 4.87
C TRP A 690 37.38 -19.51 3.61
N PHE A 691 37.40 -18.18 3.77
CA PHE A 691 37.31 -17.24 2.65
C PHE A 691 38.52 -17.37 1.71
N TRP A 692 39.74 -17.38 2.25
CA TRP A 692 40.96 -17.51 1.47
C TRP A 692 41.10 -18.89 0.83
N GLY A 693 40.61 -19.96 1.47
CA GLY A 693 40.54 -21.30 0.89
C GLY A 693 39.64 -21.36 -0.36
N ARG A 694 38.49 -20.68 -0.34
CA ARG A 694 37.61 -20.58 -1.52
C ARG A 694 38.18 -19.68 -2.62
N VAL A 695 38.82 -18.58 -2.25
CA VAL A 695 39.47 -17.68 -3.22
C VAL A 695 40.65 -18.40 -3.89
N LEU A 696 41.48 -19.12 -3.14
CA LEU A 696 42.57 -19.92 -3.69
C LEU A 696 42.05 -21.10 -4.53
N GLY A 697 40.98 -21.77 -4.11
CA GLY A 697 40.34 -22.82 -4.92
C GLY A 697 39.85 -22.29 -6.27
N ALA A 698 39.14 -21.17 -6.28
CA ALA A 698 38.64 -20.54 -7.51
C ALA A 698 39.78 -20.04 -8.41
N ILE A 699 40.84 -19.47 -7.84
CA ILE A 699 42.03 -19.05 -8.61
C ILE A 699 42.73 -20.27 -9.22
N THR A 700 42.88 -21.36 -8.47
CA THR A 700 43.55 -22.58 -8.96
C THR A 700 42.76 -23.25 -10.07
N GLU A 701 41.43 -23.28 -9.97
CA GLU A 701 40.51 -23.80 -10.99
C GLU A 701 40.47 -22.91 -12.24
N PHE A 702 40.56 -21.58 -12.07
CA PHE A 702 40.65 -20.63 -13.18
C PHE A 702 41.96 -20.79 -13.98
N TYR A 703 43.11 -20.89 -13.29
CA TYR A 703 44.42 -21.07 -13.94
C TYR A 703 44.62 -22.46 -14.55
N SER A 704 43.90 -23.50 -14.08
CA SER A 704 43.97 -24.84 -14.68
C SER A 704 43.16 -24.96 -15.97
N THR A 705 42.16 -24.09 -16.16
CA THR A 705 41.24 -24.14 -17.30
C THR A 705 41.52 -23.10 -18.39
N HIS A 706 42.22 -22.00 -18.08
CA HIS A 706 42.38 -20.86 -18.99
C HIS A 706 43.87 -20.55 -19.24
N GLN A 707 44.33 -20.79 -20.47
CA GLN A 707 45.77 -20.79 -20.83
C GLN A 707 46.20 -19.58 -21.67
N THR A 708 45.32 -18.61 -21.92
CA THR A 708 45.61 -17.48 -22.80
C THR A 708 46.00 -16.20 -22.04
N VAL A 709 46.79 -15.35 -22.68
CA VAL A 709 47.32 -14.09 -22.10
C VAL A 709 46.20 -13.09 -21.76
N GLN A 710 45.03 -13.19 -22.41
CA GLN A 710 43.86 -12.35 -22.09
C GLN A 710 43.17 -12.77 -20.79
N ASP A 711 43.16 -14.06 -20.45
CA ASP A 711 42.56 -14.55 -19.21
C ASP A 711 43.37 -14.14 -17.98
N GLN A 712 44.69 -13.97 -18.15
CA GLN A 712 45.58 -13.47 -17.11
C GLN A 712 45.33 -12.00 -16.77
N ALA A 713 44.91 -11.17 -17.74
CA ALA A 713 44.57 -9.77 -17.48
C ALA A 713 43.29 -9.63 -16.64
N VAL A 714 42.30 -10.49 -16.87
CA VAL A 714 41.05 -10.54 -16.10
C VAL A 714 41.30 -11.03 -14.67
N ALA A 715 42.18 -12.02 -14.49
CA ALA A 715 42.59 -12.45 -13.15
C ALA A 715 43.32 -11.34 -12.38
N MET A 716 44.10 -10.50 -13.07
CA MET A 716 44.80 -9.37 -12.47
C MET A 716 43.86 -8.22 -12.07
N GLU A 717 42.85 -7.90 -12.88
CA GLU A 717 41.79 -6.96 -12.48
C GLU A 717 41.00 -7.46 -11.26
N PHE A 718 40.70 -8.76 -11.22
CA PHE A 718 40.02 -9.37 -10.09
C PHE A 718 40.85 -9.27 -8.79
N LEU A 719 42.15 -9.59 -8.83
CA LEU A 719 43.03 -9.48 -7.66
C LEU A 719 43.18 -8.04 -7.15
N ASN A 720 43.20 -7.06 -8.07
CA ASN A 720 43.24 -5.64 -7.72
C ASN A 720 41.91 -5.20 -7.08
N TRP A 721 40.78 -5.74 -7.55
CA TRP A 721 39.44 -5.49 -7.00
C TRP A 721 39.25 -6.05 -5.58
N VAL A 722 39.90 -7.16 -5.22
CA VAL A 722 39.84 -7.72 -3.84
C VAL A 722 40.76 -6.97 -2.85
N GLY A 723 41.56 -5.99 -3.31
CA GLY A 723 42.28 -5.07 -2.43
C GLY A 723 43.44 -5.67 -1.66
N VAL A 724 44.18 -6.61 -2.27
CA VAL A 724 45.46 -7.10 -1.71
C VAL A 724 46.50 -5.98 -1.85
N PRO A 725 46.97 -5.33 -0.77
CA PRO A 725 47.92 -4.24 -0.87
C PRO A 725 49.36 -4.76 -0.97
N GLU A 726 50.17 -4.10 -1.80
CA GLU A 726 51.64 -4.18 -1.86
C GLU A 726 52.27 -5.47 -2.40
N ILE A 727 51.90 -5.91 -3.60
CA ILE A 727 52.85 -6.64 -4.45
C ILE A 727 52.89 -5.93 -5.80
N ASP A 728 54.01 -5.26 -6.09
CA ASP A 728 54.24 -4.65 -7.41
C ASP A 728 54.72 -5.73 -8.40
N VAL A 729 53.75 -6.55 -8.83
CA VAL A 729 53.98 -7.74 -9.67
C VAL A 729 54.55 -7.38 -11.05
N MET A 730 54.44 -6.12 -11.48
CA MET A 730 54.98 -5.66 -12.77
C MET A 730 56.51 -5.73 -12.84
N THR A 731 57.20 -5.90 -11.70
CA THR A 731 58.67 -6.00 -11.64
C THR A 731 59.20 -7.37 -11.24
N MET A 732 58.32 -8.32 -10.90
CA MET A 732 58.71 -9.64 -10.43
C MET A 732 58.91 -10.60 -11.59
N SER A 733 59.99 -11.37 -11.54
CA SER A 733 60.22 -12.47 -12.47
C SER A 733 59.25 -13.62 -12.20
N GLU A 734 58.97 -14.43 -13.23
CA GLU A 734 58.07 -15.58 -13.15
C GLU A 734 58.45 -16.55 -12.01
N GLU A 735 59.74 -16.71 -11.74
CA GLU A 735 60.25 -17.54 -10.63
C GLU A 735 59.92 -16.95 -9.24
N GLU A 736 59.90 -15.62 -9.10
CA GLU A 736 59.57 -14.95 -7.83
C GLU A 736 58.07 -15.02 -7.52
N VAL A 737 57.22 -14.94 -8.55
CA VAL A 737 55.77 -15.15 -8.43
C VAL A 737 55.48 -16.59 -8.00
N LEU A 738 56.13 -17.57 -8.63
CA LEU A 738 55.98 -18.99 -8.26
C LEU A 738 56.54 -19.29 -6.87
N ALA A 739 57.62 -18.62 -6.44
CA ALA A 739 58.16 -18.74 -5.09
C ALA A 739 57.23 -18.14 -4.02
N ALA A 740 56.56 -17.02 -4.33
CA ALA A 740 55.55 -16.42 -3.45
C ALA A 740 54.33 -17.35 -3.28
N ILE A 741 53.85 -17.95 -4.37
CA ILE A 741 52.76 -18.94 -4.35
C ILE A 741 53.15 -20.18 -3.51
N ARG A 742 54.38 -20.67 -3.62
CA ARG A 742 54.88 -21.79 -2.79
C ARG A 742 54.96 -21.44 -1.31
N ARG A 743 55.44 -20.22 -0.97
CA ARG A 743 55.45 -19.75 0.43
C ARG A 743 54.05 -19.66 1.04
N ILE A 744 53.05 -19.28 0.26
CA ILE A 744 51.65 -19.22 0.73
C ILE A 744 51.10 -20.63 0.95
N ARG A 745 51.47 -21.60 0.11
CA ARG A 745 51.09 -23.01 0.22
C ARG A 745 51.70 -23.70 1.46
N ASP A 746 52.93 -23.36 1.83
CA ASP A 746 53.65 -24.00 2.93
C ASP A 746 53.21 -23.52 4.33
N VAL A 747 52.38 -22.49 4.43
CA VAL A 747 51.89 -21.92 5.71
C VAL A 747 50.58 -22.58 6.19
N ALA A 748 49.95 -23.43 5.39
CA ALA A 748 48.73 -24.14 5.76
C ALA A 748 49.02 -25.60 6.18
N PRO A 749 48.89 -25.97 7.47
CA PRO A 749 48.96 -27.37 7.88
C PRO A 749 47.62 -28.05 7.59
N LEU A 750 47.61 -29.00 6.65
CA LEU A 750 46.50 -29.94 6.46
C LEU A 750 46.77 -31.18 7.31
N THR A 751 45.94 -31.41 8.32
CA THR A 751 45.78 -32.73 8.95
C THR A 751 44.63 -33.44 8.25
N THR A 752 44.94 -34.48 7.50
CA THR A 752 43.99 -35.44 6.91
C THR A 752 44.12 -36.76 7.66
N GLU A 753 43.19 -37.05 8.57
CA GLU A 753 42.88 -38.42 9.00
C GLU A 753 41.36 -38.56 9.21
N ASP A 754 40.82 -39.60 8.55
CA ASP A 754 39.65 -40.42 8.84
C ASP A 754 38.22 -39.84 8.78
N ILE A 755 37.59 -39.98 7.60
CA ILE A 755 36.17 -40.34 7.49
C ILE A 755 36.06 -41.42 6.38
N GLU A 756 36.10 -42.69 6.79
CA GLU A 756 35.60 -43.82 6.00
C GLU A 756 34.07 -43.72 5.98
N MET A 757 33.48 -43.58 4.79
CA MET A 757 32.05 -43.84 4.58
C MET A 757 31.93 -45.27 4.08
N GLU A 758 31.30 -46.11 4.90
CA GLU A 758 30.86 -47.45 4.54
C GLU A 758 29.70 -47.32 3.52
N ASP A 759 29.87 -48.01 2.40
CA ASP A 759 28.82 -48.32 1.44
C ASP A 759 27.89 -49.38 2.08
N ASP A 760 26.59 -49.12 2.12
CA ASP A 760 25.58 -50.13 2.43
C ASP A 760 24.61 -50.25 1.26
N ASP A 761 24.46 -51.51 0.85
CA ASP A 761 23.94 -51.99 -0.41
C ASP A 761 22.43 -51.86 -0.61
N GLU A 762 22.10 -51.96 -1.90
CA GLU A 762 20.81 -52.22 -2.51
C GLU A 762 20.06 -53.40 -1.86
N ASP A 763 18.74 -53.26 -1.71
CA ASP A 763 17.84 -54.41 -1.80
C ASP A 763 16.55 -53.98 -2.53
N GLU A 764 16.42 -54.53 -3.74
CA GLU A 764 15.20 -54.66 -4.51
C GLU A 764 14.22 -55.58 -3.76
N ASP A 765 12.93 -55.27 -3.79
CA ASP A 765 11.89 -56.31 -3.75
C ASP A 765 10.61 -55.77 -4.41
N GLU A 766 10.30 -56.37 -5.57
CA GLU A 766 9.01 -56.32 -6.23
C GLU A 766 8.00 -57.30 -5.56
N ASP A 767 6.73 -57.04 -5.85
CA ASP A 767 5.58 -57.96 -5.92
C ASP A 767 4.55 -58.09 -4.77
N ASN A 768 3.32 -57.71 -5.18
CA ASN A 768 2.02 -58.34 -4.94
C ASN A 768 1.46 -58.46 -3.51
N ASN A 769 0.30 -57.83 -3.23
CA ASN A 769 -1.02 -58.49 -3.33
C ASN A 769 -2.20 -57.61 -2.82
N THR A 770 -3.28 -57.60 -3.62
CA THR A 770 -4.73 -57.69 -3.29
C THR A 770 -5.38 -57.10 -2.02
N GLU A 771 -6.50 -56.43 -2.31
CA GLU A 771 -7.82 -56.50 -1.63
C GLU A 771 -8.11 -55.78 -0.30
N SER A 772 -8.98 -54.77 -0.44
CA SER A 772 -10.28 -54.61 0.24
C SER A 772 -10.47 -53.41 1.20
N PRO A 773 -11.69 -52.79 1.16
CA PRO A 773 -11.93 -51.44 1.66
C PRO A 773 -12.44 -51.41 3.10
N ARG A 774 -12.12 -50.32 3.81
CA ARG A 774 -12.62 -50.02 5.16
C ARG A 774 -14.11 -49.67 5.14
N LYS A 775 -14.87 -50.44 5.92
CA LYS A 775 -16.26 -50.19 6.37
C LYS A 775 -16.41 -48.82 7.04
N VAL A 776 -17.42 -48.06 6.62
CA VAL A 776 -18.06 -46.96 7.35
C VAL A 776 -19.26 -47.56 8.12
N PRO A 777 -19.51 -47.19 9.39
CA PRO A 777 -20.70 -47.66 10.10
C PRO A 777 -21.92 -46.80 9.75
N GLU A 778 -22.96 -47.45 9.24
CA GLU A 778 -24.32 -46.95 9.10
C GLU A 778 -24.97 -46.79 10.49
N GLY A 779 -25.63 -45.65 10.70
CA GLY A 779 -26.54 -45.42 11.82
C GLY A 779 -27.90 -44.97 11.27
N GLU A 780 -28.89 -45.85 11.36
CA GLU A 780 -30.30 -45.56 11.05
C GLU A 780 -30.91 -44.54 12.03
N PRO A 781 -31.82 -43.67 11.57
CA PRO A 781 -32.70 -42.87 12.44
C PRO A 781 -34.05 -43.56 12.66
N PRO A 782 -34.69 -43.42 13.85
CA PRO A 782 -36.04 -43.92 14.05
C PRO A 782 -37.08 -42.93 13.53
N SER A 783 -37.97 -43.47 12.71
CA SER A 783 -39.29 -42.97 12.34
C SER A 783 -40.23 -42.82 13.55
N GLN A 784 -40.91 -41.68 13.68
CA GLN A 784 -42.27 -41.59 14.22
C GLN A 784 -43.00 -40.34 13.69
N ALA A 785 -44.29 -40.52 13.42
CA ALA A 785 -45.16 -39.70 12.58
C ALA A 785 -46.00 -38.67 13.40
N PRO A 786 -47.09 -38.07 12.86
CA PRO A 786 -47.26 -36.61 12.78
C PRO A 786 -48.24 -36.04 13.83
N GLN A 787 -48.13 -34.74 14.12
CA GLN A 787 -49.24 -33.97 14.72
C GLN A 787 -49.36 -32.59 14.07
N ASP A 788 -50.62 -32.28 13.78
CA ASP A 788 -51.16 -31.07 13.17
C ASP A 788 -51.10 -29.83 14.10
N ASP A 789 -51.42 -28.69 13.47
CA ASP A 789 -51.93 -27.42 14.02
C ASP A 789 -50.95 -26.46 14.72
N ASP A 790 -50.62 -25.34 14.06
CA ASP A 790 -51.01 -24.00 14.55
C ASP A 790 -50.59 -22.82 13.64
N GLU A 791 -51.47 -21.82 13.63
CA GLU A 791 -51.55 -20.60 12.81
C GLU A 791 -50.33 -19.64 12.78
N PRO A 792 -50.23 -18.77 11.75
CA PRO A 792 -49.29 -17.65 11.74
C PRO A 792 -49.86 -16.39 12.44
N PRO A 793 -49.11 -15.69 13.32
CA PRO A 793 -49.61 -14.47 13.93
C PRO A 793 -49.45 -13.26 13.00
N ALA A 794 -50.54 -12.51 12.96
CA ALA A 794 -50.76 -11.33 12.17
C ALA A 794 -49.95 -10.09 12.60
N LYS A 795 -49.74 -9.24 11.60
CA LYS A 795 -49.39 -7.81 11.58
C LYS A 795 -49.87 -7.02 12.82
N LYS A 796 -48.97 -6.21 13.39
CA LYS A 796 -49.33 -5.01 14.16
C LYS A 796 -48.93 -3.75 13.40
N GLN A 797 -49.93 -3.10 12.81
CA GLN A 797 -49.90 -1.67 12.51
C GLN A 797 -50.01 -0.91 13.83
N ARG A 798 -49.24 0.17 13.97
CA ARG A 798 -49.37 1.12 15.07
C ARG A 798 -49.56 2.51 14.47
N LEU A 799 -50.74 3.06 14.70
CA LEU A 799 -51.15 4.42 14.39
C LEU A 799 -51.66 4.98 15.72
N GLU A 800 -50.92 5.96 16.25
CA GLU A 800 -51.37 7.07 17.10
C GLU A 800 -50.23 8.10 17.16
#